data_AF-A0A084G7K9-F1
#
_entry.id   AF-A0A084G7K9-F1
#
_cell.length_a   1.000
_cell.length_b   1.000
_cell.length_c   1.000
_cell.angle_alpha   90.00
_cell.angle_beta   90.00
_cell.angle_gamma   90.00
#
_symmetry.space_group_name_H-M   'P 1'
#
loop_
_entity.id
_entity.type
_entity.pdbx_description
1 polymer ?
#
loop_
_entity_poly.entity_id
_entity_poly.type
_entity_poly.pdbx_seq_one_letter_code
_entity_poly.pdbx_strand_id
1 'polypeptide(L)'
;MATSEQPSQPQPTLLELAAKVTELSQTLTNYLKENDIPTPTFAADSPTSYSNLSPEMFMTRQILTDTLMDMWYLTQGPSESIFNYVHSVMPDAAALNVLNYFDFWSAVPLDGTASYADFAAHTHLPEEVVYRVLQHAVTLRLFEETEPGKAASRLRHTSRSAALLRNPGLKALVSTILDDAGAPMMVLNEALARYSKNKPELTQEVTESAFALFHKSGPYGSYTTSWELLENDGEGERKGWRQRNFVEFMRYVKEIFRLEDTVLDCYDWAGAGNAMVVDVGGSAGHDAIVLAKKFPNLSFTVEDLPEVKPVFEATVPAELKDRVSFIEHDFFNVQPVQGDIYMFKMIFHDWPDHEVARILRALIPSLKPGARVILLEYIGNQSDNEDRPPLPRSIQNMGTATDLRLMALFNGKERPVSAWENVIRQADARFEVSAVKGEAHSFFAVIEAVWRGDGEVAQVAEADAQKSPVEAAPASSVSEAAPVEAAAIAVEETIPIDAAPVDTTPAEATVTISGTETPAPAEPTVAEDPVACIPEPAVVEAAPQHPKHAETVAEEQKTREATAPVDAPLDIPAPTVEATPENAEGRKDSVGSESASDASVRTPEQEIAEPGTVEAVKVGDTTDEQKNTDSLEVEVSKTPDIPDQVVIQQVNGQ
;
A
#
# COMPACT_ATOMS: atom_id res chain seq x y z
N MET A 1 18.37 -40.17 18.72
CA MET A 1 16.98 -39.84 19.09
C MET A 1 16.10 -40.26 17.92
N ALA A 2 14.89 -40.76 18.17
CA ALA A 2 13.96 -41.04 17.08
C ALA A 2 13.25 -39.74 16.69
N THR A 3 13.34 -39.33 15.43
CA THR A 3 12.54 -38.24 14.88
C THR A 3 11.11 -38.72 14.75
N SER A 4 10.20 -38.11 15.52
CA SER A 4 8.76 -38.30 15.33
C SER A 4 8.33 -37.52 14.09
N GLU A 5 8.52 -38.11 12.91
CA GLU A 5 7.88 -37.65 11.69
C GLU A 5 6.36 -37.70 11.92
N GLN A 6 5.73 -36.53 12.07
CA GLN A 6 4.28 -36.48 11.96
C GLN A 6 3.91 -36.85 10.51
N PRO A 7 2.85 -37.64 10.29
CA PRO A 7 2.41 -37.97 8.94
C PRO A 7 2.09 -36.67 8.19
N SER A 8 2.74 -36.47 7.05
CA SER A 8 2.53 -35.29 6.22
C SER A 8 1.04 -35.20 5.83
N GLN A 9 0.42 -34.05 6.11
CA GLN A 9 -0.95 -33.81 5.68
C GLN A 9 -1.04 -33.97 4.15
N PRO A 10 -2.04 -34.70 3.64
CA PRO A 10 -2.18 -34.92 2.20
C PRO A 10 -2.32 -33.57 1.49
N GLN A 11 -1.51 -33.37 0.44
CA GLN A 11 -1.49 -32.14 -0.33
C GLN A 11 -2.70 -32.11 -1.28
N PRO A 12 -3.42 -30.97 -1.41
CA PRO A 12 -4.63 -30.90 -2.22
C PRO A 12 -4.31 -31.00 -3.72
N THR A 13 -5.12 -31.76 -4.45
CA THR A 13 -5.06 -31.83 -5.92
C THR A 13 -5.89 -30.74 -6.59
N LEU A 14 -5.59 -30.44 -7.85
CA LEU A 14 -6.38 -29.48 -8.67
C LEU A 14 -7.88 -29.82 -8.74
N LEU A 15 -8.24 -31.11 -8.71
CA LEU A 15 -9.64 -31.55 -8.74
C LEU A 15 -10.35 -31.31 -7.40
N GLU A 16 -9.67 -31.55 -6.28
CA GLU A 16 -10.21 -31.26 -4.94
C GLU A 16 -10.35 -29.76 -4.71
N LEU A 17 -9.39 -28.95 -5.17
CA LEU A 17 -9.48 -27.49 -5.16
C LEU A 17 -10.64 -27.00 -6.04
N ALA A 18 -10.81 -27.51 -7.26
CA ALA A 18 -11.92 -27.14 -8.13
C ALA A 18 -13.29 -27.48 -7.52
N ALA A 19 -13.41 -28.66 -6.88
CA ALA A 19 -14.60 -29.04 -6.13
C ALA A 19 -14.85 -28.09 -4.95
N LYS A 20 -13.81 -27.70 -4.20
CA LYS A 20 -13.91 -26.81 -3.05
C LYS A 20 -14.22 -25.36 -3.44
N VAL A 21 -13.65 -24.85 -4.54
CA VAL A 21 -14.04 -23.58 -5.17
C VAL A 21 -15.52 -23.58 -5.52
N THR A 22 -16.04 -24.68 -6.09
CA THR A 22 -17.47 -24.82 -6.43
C THR A 22 -18.36 -24.78 -5.18
N GLU A 23 -18.02 -25.54 -4.14
CA GLU A 23 -18.73 -25.58 -2.85
C GLU A 23 -18.80 -24.20 -2.16
N LEU A 24 -17.64 -23.53 -2.04
CA LEU A 24 -17.52 -22.23 -1.38
C LEU A 24 -18.20 -21.12 -2.19
N SER A 25 -18.09 -21.16 -3.53
CA SER A 25 -18.78 -20.20 -4.42
C SER A 25 -20.29 -20.35 -4.34
N GLN A 26 -20.82 -21.57 -4.26
CA GLN A 26 -22.26 -21.80 -4.09
C GLN A 26 -22.75 -21.30 -2.73
N THR A 27 -21.98 -21.56 -1.66
CA THR A 27 -22.27 -21.09 -0.30
C THR A 27 -22.35 -19.56 -0.24
N LEU A 28 -21.33 -18.86 -0.78
CA LEU A 28 -21.30 -17.41 -0.85
C LEU A 28 -22.45 -16.85 -1.71
N THR A 29 -22.70 -17.44 -2.88
CA THR A 29 -23.77 -16.99 -3.80
C THR A 29 -25.16 -17.14 -3.18
N ASN A 30 -25.41 -18.23 -2.44
CA ASN A 30 -26.67 -18.43 -1.72
C ASN A 30 -26.83 -17.37 -0.63
N TYR A 31 -25.81 -17.15 0.21
CA TYR A 31 -25.87 -16.17 1.29
C TYR A 31 -26.13 -14.74 0.77
N LEU A 32 -25.43 -14.30 -0.27
CA LEU A 32 -25.63 -12.97 -0.87
C LEU A 32 -27.09 -12.79 -1.32
N LYS A 33 -27.65 -13.80 -1.99
CA LYS A 33 -29.04 -13.82 -2.46
C LYS A 33 -30.06 -13.87 -1.32
N GLU A 34 -29.78 -14.62 -0.25
CA GLU A 34 -30.67 -14.77 0.91
C GLU A 34 -30.72 -13.53 1.81
N ASN A 35 -29.74 -12.63 1.68
CA ASN A 35 -29.62 -11.39 2.46
C ASN A 35 -29.73 -10.12 1.60
N ASP A 36 -30.20 -10.23 0.35
CA ASP A 36 -30.34 -9.14 -0.64
C ASP A 36 -29.04 -8.31 -0.86
N ILE A 37 -27.86 -8.92 -0.68
CA ILE A 37 -26.56 -8.26 -0.85
C ILE A 37 -26.17 -8.25 -2.34
N PRO A 38 -25.89 -7.08 -2.94
CA PRO A 38 -25.53 -6.99 -4.36
C PRO A 38 -24.26 -7.79 -4.73
N THR A 39 -24.38 -8.70 -5.69
CA THR A 39 -23.26 -9.47 -6.23
C THR A 39 -22.37 -8.61 -7.14
N PRO A 40 -21.04 -8.55 -6.91
CA PRO A 40 -20.13 -7.85 -7.81
C PRO A 40 -20.06 -8.46 -9.22
N THR A 41 -19.77 -7.61 -10.21
CA THR A 41 -19.60 -8.01 -11.62
C THR A 41 -18.32 -7.38 -12.21
N PHE A 42 -18.06 -7.57 -13.51
CA PHE A 42 -17.02 -6.82 -14.23
C PHE A 42 -17.50 -5.49 -14.81
N ALA A 43 -18.80 -5.19 -14.79
CA ALA A 43 -19.37 -3.99 -15.37
C ALA A 43 -19.19 -2.77 -14.45
N ALA A 44 -19.16 -1.56 -15.03
CA ALA A 44 -18.90 -0.33 -14.29
C ALA A 44 -19.94 -0.05 -13.18
N ASP A 45 -21.18 -0.52 -13.31
CA ASP A 45 -22.27 -0.36 -12.34
C ASP A 45 -22.17 -1.31 -11.12
N SER A 46 -21.22 -2.25 -11.11
CA SER A 46 -20.97 -3.16 -9.99
C SER A 46 -20.83 -2.43 -8.64
N PRO A 47 -21.30 -3.03 -7.53
CA PRO A 47 -20.90 -2.60 -6.18
C PRO A 47 -19.37 -2.61 -6.06
N THR A 48 -18.84 -1.65 -5.30
CA THR A 48 -17.39 -1.44 -5.09
C THR A 48 -16.81 -2.29 -3.96
N SER A 49 -17.65 -2.86 -3.11
CA SER A 49 -17.29 -3.74 -1.99
C SER A 49 -18.44 -4.69 -1.65
N TYR A 50 -18.13 -5.75 -0.89
CA TYR A 50 -19.15 -6.57 -0.23
C TYR A 50 -19.55 -5.91 1.09
N SER A 51 -20.71 -5.27 1.14
CA SER A 51 -21.28 -4.74 2.38
C SER A 51 -21.95 -5.83 3.22
N ASN A 52 -22.04 -5.61 4.52
CA ASN A 52 -22.90 -6.36 5.47
C ASN A 52 -22.72 -7.89 5.51
N LEU A 53 -21.56 -8.44 5.14
CA LEU A 53 -21.25 -9.85 5.35
C LEU A 53 -21.18 -10.19 6.85
N SER A 54 -21.68 -11.37 7.23
CA SER A 54 -21.39 -11.95 8.54
C SER A 54 -19.90 -12.30 8.70
N PRO A 55 -19.36 -12.40 9.93
CA PRO A 55 -17.98 -12.83 10.16
C PRO A 55 -17.69 -14.21 9.56
N GLU A 56 -18.65 -15.13 9.63
CA GLU A 56 -18.57 -16.45 8.98
C GLU A 56 -18.41 -16.32 7.47
N MET A 57 -19.25 -15.52 6.80
CA MET A 57 -19.20 -15.37 5.35
C MET A 57 -17.98 -14.58 4.86
N PHE A 58 -17.48 -13.66 5.67
CA PHE A 58 -16.17 -13.05 5.45
C PHE A 58 -15.07 -14.13 5.44
N MET A 59 -15.05 -15.02 6.43
CA MET A 59 -14.08 -16.13 6.48
C MET A 59 -14.28 -17.12 5.30
N THR A 60 -15.53 -17.46 4.93
CA THR A 60 -15.83 -18.25 3.72
C THR A 60 -15.21 -17.64 2.46
N ARG A 61 -15.33 -16.31 2.30
CA ARG A 61 -14.73 -15.57 1.17
C ARG A 61 -13.19 -15.60 1.19
N GLN A 62 -12.55 -15.52 2.36
CA GLN A 62 -11.09 -15.64 2.45
C GLN A 62 -10.62 -17.06 2.12
N ILE A 63 -11.31 -18.10 2.62
CA ILE A 63 -10.99 -19.50 2.28
C ILE A 63 -11.20 -19.76 0.77
N LEU A 64 -12.23 -19.17 0.15
CA LEU A 64 -12.42 -19.22 -1.30
C LEU A 64 -11.26 -18.55 -2.05
N THR A 65 -10.79 -17.39 -1.57
CA THR A 65 -9.65 -16.65 -2.15
C THR A 65 -8.35 -17.46 -2.05
N ASP A 66 -8.09 -18.06 -0.89
CA ASP A 66 -6.96 -18.98 -0.65
C ASP A 66 -7.01 -20.19 -1.60
N THR A 67 -8.19 -20.82 -1.74
CA THR A 67 -8.37 -22.01 -2.60
C THR A 67 -8.16 -21.68 -4.08
N LEU A 68 -8.61 -20.50 -4.53
CA LEU A 68 -8.38 -20.00 -5.89
C LEU A 68 -6.89 -19.72 -6.13
N MET A 69 -6.17 -19.18 -5.15
CA MET A 69 -4.73 -18.93 -5.25
C MET A 69 -3.91 -20.23 -5.28
N ASP A 70 -4.25 -21.23 -4.47
CA ASP A 70 -3.61 -22.55 -4.55
C ASP A 70 -3.82 -23.19 -5.93
N MET A 71 -5.04 -23.11 -6.46
CA MET A 71 -5.35 -23.63 -7.79
C MET A 71 -4.59 -22.88 -8.89
N TRP A 72 -4.44 -21.56 -8.77
CA TRP A 72 -3.64 -20.72 -9.68
C TRP A 72 -2.16 -21.11 -9.67
N TYR A 73 -1.56 -21.27 -8.49
CA TYR A 73 -0.14 -21.67 -8.36
C TYR A 73 0.10 -23.12 -8.83
N LEU A 74 -0.77 -24.07 -8.48
CA LEU A 74 -0.64 -25.46 -8.94
C LEU A 74 -0.90 -25.64 -10.44
N THR A 75 -1.67 -24.74 -11.08
CA THR A 75 -1.90 -24.80 -12.54
C THR A 75 -0.66 -24.40 -13.34
N GLN A 76 0.13 -23.44 -12.84
CA GLN A 76 1.43 -23.06 -13.42
C GLN A 76 2.57 -23.98 -12.96
N GLY A 77 2.46 -24.54 -11.75
CA GLY A 77 3.57 -25.23 -11.10
C GLY A 77 4.66 -24.28 -10.60
N PRO A 78 5.69 -24.80 -9.89
CA PRO A 78 6.56 -24.01 -9.03
C PRO A 78 7.57 -23.11 -9.76
N SER A 79 7.91 -23.39 -11.01
CA SER A 79 8.89 -22.59 -11.77
C SER A 79 8.22 -21.44 -12.52
N GLU A 80 7.13 -21.74 -13.24
CA GLU A 80 6.39 -20.76 -14.04
C GLU A 80 5.64 -19.75 -13.16
N SER A 81 5.09 -20.17 -12.02
CA SER A 81 4.42 -19.23 -11.08
C SER A 81 5.36 -18.14 -10.55
N ILE A 82 6.62 -18.48 -10.24
CA ILE A 82 7.63 -17.50 -9.80
C ILE A 82 8.06 -16.60 -10.97
N PHE A 83 8.27 -17.18 -12.15
CA PHE A 83 8.59 -16.40 -13.36
C PHE A 83 7.48 -15.38 -13.68
N ASN A 84 6.22 -15.83 -13.75
CA ASN A 84 5.06 -15.00 -14.04
C ASN A 84 4.83 -13.92 -12.97
N TYR A 85 5.00 -14.26 -11.69
CA TYR A 85 4.94 -13.27 -10.59
C TYR A 85 5.99 -12.16 -10.77
N VAL A 86 7.28 -12.51 -10.90
CA VAL A 86 8.36 -11.53 -11.05
C VAL A 86 8.23 -10.72 -12.34
N HIS A 87 7.78 -11.35 -13.44
CA HIS A 87 7.56 -10.68 -14.72
C HIS A 87 6.44 -9.64 -14.66
N SER A 88 5.35 -9.92 -13.92
CA SER A 88 4.12 -9.12 -13.97
C SER A 88 4.02 -8.10 -12.84
N VAL A 89 4.50 -8.40 -11.63
CA VAL A 89 4.25 -7.58 -10.42
C VAL A 89 4.74 -6.14 -10.56
N MET A 90 5.89 -5.90 -11.21
CA MET A 90 6.43 -4.55 -11.39
C MET A 90 5.70 -3.77 -12.51
N PRO A 91 5.47 -4.31 -13.72
CA PRO A 91 4.58 -3.68 -14.71
C PRO A 91 3.17 -3.38 -14.19
N ASP A 92 2.55 -4.31 -13.44
CA ASP A 92 1.20 -4.16 -12.89
C ASP A 92 1.11 -3.00 -11.90
N ALA A 93 2.05 -2.93 -10.96
CA ALA A 93 2.14 -1.85 -9.99
C ALA A 93 2.47 -0.50 -10.67
N ALA A 94 3.44 -0.49 -11.59
CA ALA A 94 3.82 0.73 -12.31
C ALA A 94 2.67 1.29 -13.16
N ALA A 95 1.94 0.44 -13.89
CA ALA A 95 0.78 0.85 -14.65
C ALA A 95 -0.34 1.39 -13.74
N LEU A 96 -0.62 0.73 -12.62
CA LEU A 96 -1.63 1.20 -11.67
C LEU A 96 -1.25 2.57 -11.05
N ASN A 97 0.02 2.80 -10.72
CA ASN A 97 0.47 4.11 -10.24
C ASN A 97 0.37 5.18 -11.33
N VAL A 98 0.83 4.92 -12.56
CA VAL A 98 0.72 5.87 -13.68
C VAL A 98 -0.74 6.23 -14.00
N LEU A 99 -1.64 5.25 -14.03
CA LEU A 99 -3.07 5.49 -14.25
C LEU A 99 -3.68 6.40 -13.16
N ASN A 100 -3.21 6.27 -11.93
CA ASN A 100 -3.68 7.05 -10.78
C ASN A 100 -3.07 8.46 -10.72
N TYR A 101 -1.76 8.58 -10.94
CA TYR A 101 -1.01 9.84 -10.89
C TYR A 101 -1.46 10.85 -11.96
N PHE A 102 -1.81 10.36 -13.15
CA PHE A 102 -2.33 11.17 -14.27
C PHE A 102 -3.86 11.13 -14.38
N ASP A 103 -4.56 10.61 -13.36
CA ASP A 103 -6.02 10.47 -13.24
C ASP A 103 -6.73 9.95 -14.51
N PHE A 104 -6.18 8.92 -15.16
CA PHE A 104 -6.80 8.24 -16.31
C PHE A 104 -8.25 7.80 -16.05
N TRP A 105 -8.63 7.63 -14.78
CA TRP A 105 -9.99 7.34 -14.35
C TRP A 105 -11.00 8.41 -14.78
N SER A 106 -10.61 9.68 -14.82
CA SER A 106 -11.49 10.82 -15.12
C SER A 106 -11.54 11.17 -16.62
N ALA A 107 -10.76 10.50 -17.46
CA ALA A 107 -10.76 10.67 -18.91
C ALA A 107 -11.96 10.00 -19.61
N VAL A 108 -12.75 9.19 -18.91
CA VAL A 108 -13.91 8.46 -19.44
C VAL A 108 -15.16 8.80 -18.63
N PRO A 109 -16.32 9.06 -19.25
CA PRO A 109 -17.59 9.08 -18.52
C PRO A 109 -17.90 7.69 -17.95
N LEU A 110 -18.48 7.65 -16.76
CA LEU A 110 -18.72 6.42 -15.98
C LEU A 110 -19.52 5.33 -16.74
N ASP A 111 -20.44 5.75 -17.60
CA ASP A 111 -21.30 4.95 -18.48
C ASP A 111 -20.94 5.11 -19.98
N GLY A 112 -19.86 5.83 -20.28
CA GLY A 112 -19.45 6.21 -21.63
C GLY A 112 -18.23 5.46 -22.17
N THR A 113 -17.57 6.05 -23.17
CA THR A 113 -16.37 5.51 -23.81
C THR A 113 -15.40 6.61 -24.23
N ALA A 114 -14.10 6.34 -24.18
CA ALA A 114 -13.02 7.25 -24.58
C ALA A 114 -12.11 6.60 -25.64
N SER A 115 -11.55 7.39 -26.57
CA SER A 115 -10.46 6.96 -27.46
C SER A 115 -9.10 7.29 -26.85
N TYR A 116 -8.03 6.68 -27.36
CA TYR A 116 -6.66 6.97 -26.94
C TYR A 116 -6.32 8.48 -27.01
N ALA A 117 -6.79 9.18 -28.05
CA ALA A 117 -6.68 10.64 -28.16
C ALA A 117 -7.46 11.40 -27.07
N ASP A 118 -8.63 10.92 -26.63
CA ASP A 118 -9.40 11.53 -25.53
C ASP A 118 -8.62 11.41 -24.20
N PHE A 119 -8.00 10.25 -23.94
CA PHE A 119 -7.11 10.04 -22.78
C PHE A 119 -5.83 10.89 -22.88
N ALA A 120 -5.21 11.01 -24.06
CA ALA A 120 -4.01 11.83 -24.25
C ALA A 120 -4.30 13.32 -24.05
N ALA A 121 -5.47 13.80 -24.49
CA ALA A 121 -5.93 15.16 -24.23
C ALA A 121 -6.15 15.44 -22.73
N HIS A 122 -6.68 14.48 -21.98
CA HIS A 122 -6.91 14.60 -20.53
C HIS A 122 -5.62 14.51 -19.70
N THR A 123 -4.81 13.48 -19.93
CA THR A 123 -3.59 13.18 -19.15
C THR A 123 -2.38 14.06 -19.53
N HIS A 124 -2.45 14.73 -20.68
CA HIS A 124 -1.36 15.46 -21.33
C HIS A 124 -0.12 14.59 -21.65
N LEU A 125 -0.28 13.26 -21.66
CA LEU A 125 0.75 12.31 -22.08
C LEU A 125 0.72 12.06 -23.60
N PRO A 126 1.83 11.66 -24.23
CA PRO A 126 1.85 11.23 -25.62
C PRO A 126 0.92 10.03 -25.85
N GLU A 127 0.22 10.00 -26.98
CA GLU A 127 -0.77 8.94 -27.29
C GLU A 127 -0.14 7.54 -27.35
N GLU A 128 1.15 7.42 -27.68
CA GLU A 128 1.91 6.16 -27.63
C GLU A 128 2.09 5.62 -26.19
N VAL A 129 2.33 6.51 -25.23
CA VAL A 129 2.45 6.15 -23.80
C VAL A 129 1.08 5.75 -23.27
N VAL A 130 0.05 6.55 -23.58
CA VAL A 130 -1.35 6.31 -23.23
C VAL A 130 -1.83 4.96 -23.78
N TYR A 131 -1.54 4.66 -25.05
CA TYR A 131 -1.85 3.38 -25.68
C TYR A 131 -1.21 2.21 -24.94
N ARG A 132 0.11 2.26 -24.67
CA ARG A 132 0.84 1.19 -23.99
C ARG A 132 0.35 0.95 -22.57
N VAL A 133 0.11 2.02 -21.81
CA VAL A 133 -0.43 1.94 -20.44
C VAL A 133 -1.84 1.35 -20.45
N LEU A 134 -2.71 1.78 -21.37
CA LEU A 134 -4.09 1.27 -21.45
C LEU A 134 -4.19 -0.15 -21.98
N GLN A 135 -3.33 -0.58 -22.92
CA GLN A 135 -3.26 -1.98 -23.36
C GLN A 135 -2.94 -2.91 -22.17
N HIS A 136 -2.00 -2.54 -21.30
CA HIS A 136 -1.75 -3.27 -20.05
C HIS A 136 -2.90 -3.14 -19.04
N ALA A 137 -3.53 -1.97 -18.95
CA ALA A 137 -4.71 -1.78 -18.10
C ALA A 137 -5.89 -2.68 -18.51
N VAL A 138 -6.02 -3.04 -19.79
CA VAL A 138 -7.03 -3.97 -20.30
C VAL A 138 -6.74 -5.42 -19.90
N THR A 139 -5.48 -5.88 -19.91
CA THR A 139 -5.14 -7.23 -19.41
C THR A 139 -5.48 -7.38 -17.92
N LEU A 140 -5.26 -6.30 -17.14
CA LEU A 140 -5.64 -6.19 -15.73
C LEU A 140 -7.15 -6.00 -15.49
N ARG A 141 -7.98 -5.93 -16.54
CA ARG A 141 -9.41 -5.59 -16.46
C ARG A 141 -9.68 -4.29 -15.69
N LEU A 142 -8.80 -3.30 -15.80
CA LEU A 142 -9.05 -1.93 -15.34
C LEU A 142 -9.94 -1.21 -16.36
N PHE A 143 -9.70 -1.39 -17.65
CA PHE A 143 -10.58 -0.92 -18.72
C PHE A 143 -10.99 -2.08 -19.64
N GLU A 144 -11.98 -1.86 -20.50
CA GLU A 144 -12.45 -2.81 -21.51
C GLU A 144 -12.51 -2.11 -22.88
N GLU A 145 -11.95 -2.75 -23.92
CA GLU A 145 -12.09 -2.31 -25.31
C GLU A 145 -13.52 -2.56 -25.83
N THR A 146 -14.12 -1.58 -26.49
CA THR A 146 -15.49 -1.68 -27.06
C THR A 146 -15.55 -2.67 -28.21
N GLU A 147 -14.47 -2.77 -29.00
CA GLU A 147 -14.31 -3.69 -30.11
C GLU A 147 -12.90 -4.31 -30.08
N PRO A 148 -12.68 -5.36 -29.26
CA PRO A 148 -11.34 -5.85 -28.94
C PRO A 148 -10.45 -6.12 -30.17
N GLY A 149 -9.22 -5.61 -30.14
CA GLY A 149 -8.22 -5.79 -31.19
C GLY A 149 -8.44 -4.95 -32.47
N LYS A 150 -9.38 -4.00 -32.48
CA LYS A 150 -9.52 -3.02 -33.57
C LYS A 150 -8.78 -1.72 -33.25
N ALA A 151 -8.02 -1.19 -34.22
CA ALA A 151 -7.30 0.08 -34.07
C ALA A 151 -8.20 1.32 -33.80
N ALA A 152 -9.50 1.23 -34.07
CA ALA A 152 -10.48 2.29 -33.77
C ALA A 152 -11.32 2.01 -32.50
N SER A 153 -10.95 0.98 -31.72
CA SER A 153 -11.64 0.63 -30.48
C SER A 153 -11.57 1.77 -29.47
N ARG A 154 -12.67 2.03 -28.78
CA ARG A 154 -12.73 2.93 -27.62
C ARG A 154 -12.63 2.09 -26.35
N LEU A 155 -12.36 2.69 -25.20
CA LEU A 155 -12.34 2.02 -23.92
C LEU A 155 -13.46 2.53 -23.02
N ARG A 156 -14.00 1.63 -22.19
CA ARG A 156 -14.96 1.91 -21.12
C ARG A 156 -14.44 1.42 -19.77
N HIS A 157 -15.04 1.91 -18.69
CA HIS A 157 -14.78 1.41 -17.35
C HIS A 157 -15.21 -0.05 -17.18
N THR A 158 -14.44 -0.78 -16.38
CA THR A 158 -14.89 -1.98 -15.69
C THR A 158 -15.28 -1.63 -14.25
N SER A 159 -15.75 -2.60 -13.48
CA SER A 159 -15.92 -2.46 -12.03
C SER A 159 -14.66 -2.00 -11.28
N ARG A 160 -13.44 -2.35 -11.77
CA ARG A 160 -12.18 -1.97 -11.11
C ARG A 160 -11.86 -0.48 -11.26
N SER A 161 -11.90 0.08 -12.48
CA SER A 161 -11.66 1.52 -12.66
C SER A 161 -12.84 2.37 -12.24
N ALA A 162 -14.08 1.88 -12.34
CA ALA A 162 -15.25 2.55 -11.79
C ALA A 162 -15.15 2.68 -10.25
N ALA A 163 -14.59 1.69 -9.55
CA ALA A 163 -14.34 1.79 -8.11
C ALA A 163 -13.30 2.87 -7.77
N LEU A 164 -12.22 3.00 -8.57
CA LEU A 164 -11.21 4.05 -8.42
C LEU A 164 -11.78 5.45 -8.73
N LEU A 165 -12.56 5.60 -9.81
CA LEU A 165 -13.23 6.86 -10.13
C LEU A 165 -14.22 7.31 -9.02
N ARG A 166 -14.95 6.36 -8.41
CA ARG A 166 -15.97 6.65 -7.39
C ARG A 166 -15.43 6.82 -5.97
N ASN A 167 -14.24 6.32 -5.65
CA ASN A 167 -13.73 6.30 -4.27
C ASN A 167 -12.37 7.02 -4.15
N PRO A 168 -12.35 8.29 -3.67
CA PRO A 168 -11.11 9.04 -3.43
C PRO A 168 -10.13 8.31 -2.51
N GLY A 169 -10.63 7.61 -1.48
CA GLY A 169 -9.83 6.84 -0.55
C GLY A 169 -9.12 5.62 -1.19
N LEU A 170 -9.73 5.03 -2.22
CA LEU A 170 -9.09 3.97 -3.01
C LEU A 170 -8.01 4.54 -3.95
N LYS A 171 -8.18 5.77 -4.48
CA LYS A 171 -7.11 6.47 -5.20
C LYS A 171 -5.97 6.87 -4.27
N ALA A 172 -6.28 7.30 -3.05
CA ALA A 172 -5.31 7.62 -2.01
C ALA A 172 -4.49 6.38 -1.58
N LEU A 173 -5.13 5.21 -1.40
CA LEU A 173 -4.44 3.93 -1.18
C LEU A 173 -3.39 3.66 -2.26
N VAL A 174 -3.75 3.85 -3.54
CA VAL A 174 -2.81 3.61 -4.65
C VAL A 174 -1.61 4.55 -4.57
N SER A 175 -1.83 5.85 -4.32
CA SER A 175 -0.74 6.83 -4.13
C SER A 175 0.16 6.44 -2.95
N THR A 176 -0.39 6.19 -1.76
CA THR A 176 0.44 5.97 -0.56
C THR A 176 1.14 4.61 -0.54
N ILE A 177 0.55 3.57 -1.15
CA ILE A 177 1.21 2.25 -1.19
C ILE A 177 2.20 2.12 -2.36
N LEU A 178 1.96 2.76 -3.52
CA LEU A 178 2.83 2.62 -4.70
C LEU A 178 3.80 3.79 -4.92
N ASP A 179 3.39 5.03 -4.63
CA ASP A 179 4.23 6.23 -4.84
C ASP A 179 5.06 6.55 -3.59
N ASP A 180 4.43 6.61 -2.40
CA ASP A 180 5.13 6.92 -1.14
C ASP A 180 5.97 5.71 -0.65
N ALA A 181 5.34 4.54 -0.51
CA ALA A 181 5.95 3.36 0.12
C ALA A 181 6.64 2.37 -0.84
N GLY A 182 6.25 2.36 -2.12
CA GLY A 182 6.66 1.33 -3.08
C GLY A 182 8.18 1.28 -3.31
N ALA A 183 8.81 2.43 -3.55
CA ALA A 183 10.25 2.50 -3.77
C ALA A 183 11.09 2.17 -2.51
N PRO A 184 10.79 2.69 -1.31
CA PRO A 184 11.40 2.21 -0.06
C PRO A 184 11.35 0.69 0.13
N MET A 185 10.19 0.05 -0.14
CA MET A 185 10.06 -1.41 -0.04
C MET A 185 10.98 -2.17 -1.02
N MET A 186 11.24 -1.63 -2.21
CA MET A 186 12.17 -2.22 -3.19
C MET A 186 13.65 -2.04 -2.85
N VAL A 187 13.98 -1.21 -1.85
CA VAL A 187 15.36 -0.96 -1.37
C VAL A 187 15.63 -1.61 0.00
N LEU A 188 14.62 -2.28 0.59
CA LEU A 188 14.70 -2.95 1.89
C LEU A 188 15.83 -3.99 1.98
N ASN A 189 16.14 -4.70 0.90
CA ASN A 189 17.26 -5.65 0.87
C ASN A 189 18.63 -4.95 1.08
N GLU A 190 18.81 -3.75 0.54
CA GLU A 190 20.02 -2.94 0.70
C GLU A 190 20.11 -2.36 2.11
N ALA A 191 19.00 -1.89 2.68
CA ALA A 191 18.95 -1.41 4.06
C ALA A 191 19.32 -2.53 5.05
N LEU A 192 18.69 -3.71 4.93
CA LEU A 192 19.00 -4.87 5.76
C LEU A 192 20.46 -5.32 5.57
N ALA A 193 20.99 -5.32 4.34
CA ALA A 193 22.38 -5.69 4.05
C ALA A 193 23.42 -4.75 4.71
N ARG A 194 23.09 -3.46 4.88
CA ARG A 194 23.96 -2.43 5.47
C ARG A 194 23.81 -2.34 6.99
N TYR A 195 22.57 -2.37 7.48
CA TYR A 195 22.23 -1.96 8.84
C TYR A 195 21.83 -3.12 9.77
N SER A 196 21.53 -4.31 9.25
CA SER A 196 21.00 -5.43 10.06
C SER A 196 21.75 -6.75 9.87
N LYS A 197 22.43 -6.93 8.74
CA LYS A 197 23.17 -8.16 8.42
C LYS A 197 24.22 -8.48 9.49
N ASN A 198 24.19 -9.71 10.00
CA ASN A 198 25.03 -10.22 11.09
C ASN A 198 24.79 -9.55 12.48
N LYS A 199 23.73 -8.73 12.65
CA LYS A 199 23.24 -8.29 13.97
C LYS A 199 22.15 -9.25 14.47
N PRO A 200 21.93 -9.39 15.79
CA PRO A 200 20.86 -10.23 16.35
C PRO A 200 19.47 -9.57 16.26
N GLU A 201 19.41 -8.25 16.09
CA GLU A 201 18.20 -7.43 16.17
C GLU A 201 18.17 -6.40 15.03
N LEU A 202 16.98 -5.94 14.65
CA LEU A 202 16.80 -4.81 13.74
C LEU A 202 17.35 -3.53 14.41
N THR A 203 18.02 -2.69 13.63
CA THR A 203 18.43 -1.36 14.11
C THR A 203 17.22 -0.56 14.57
N GLN A 204 17.37 0.19 15.66
CA GLN A 204 16.31 1.06 16.18
C GLN A 204 16.43 2.49 15.65
N GLU A 205 17.46 2.79 14.85
CA GLU A 205 17.68 4.11 14.25
C GLU A 205 16.73 4.32 13.06
N VAL A 206 15.83 5.31 13.15
CA VAL A 206 14.94 5.69 12.03
C VAL A 206 15.71 6.14 10.79
N THR A 207 16.92 6.68 10.99
CA THR A 207 17.86 7.11 9.94
C THR A 207 18.53 5.95 9.18
N GLU A 208 18.44 4.72 9.70
CA GLU A 208 18.94 3.48 9.08
C GLU A 208 17.81 2.67 8.41
N SER A 209 16.68 3.32 8.07
CA SER A 209 15.54 2.70 7.38
C SER A 209 15.73 2.59 5.86
N ALA A 210 14.92 1.77 5.19
CA ALA A 210 14.93 1.67 3.73
C ALA A 210 14.40 2.95 3.06
N PHE A 211 13.45 3.62 3.71
CA PHE A 211 12.99 4.97 3.34
C PHE A 211 14.13 5.99 3.38
N ALA A 212 14.84 6.11 4.51
CA ALA A 212 15.94 7.06 4.65
C ALA A 212 17.06 6.76 3.64
N LEU A 213 17.36 5.48 3.41
CA LEU A 213 18.35 5.05 2.43
C LEU A 213 17.99 5.46 1.00
N PHE A 214 16.71 5.34 0.60
CA PHE A 214 16.24 5.74 -0.73
C PHE A 214 16.23 7.27 -0.90
N HIS A 215 15.76 8.02 0.11
CA HIS A 215 15.61 9.47 0.01
C HIS A 215 16.90 10.28 0.23
N LYS A 216 17.91 9.75 0.92
CA LYS A 216 19.18 10.46 1.25
C LYS A 216 19.88 11.15 0.07
N SER A 217 19.66 10.69 -1.16
CA SER A 217 20.02 11.43 -2.39
C SER A 217 19.01 11.13 -3.51
N GLY A 218 17.72 11.05 -3.17
CA GLY A 218 16.66 10.64 -4.08
C GLY A 218 16.21 11.75 -5.04
N PRO A 219 15.55 11.39 -6.17
CA PRO A 219 15.01 12.36 -7.13
C PRO A 219 13.83 13.18 -6.55
N TYR A 220 13.25 12.74 -5.43
CA TYR A 220 12.15 13.40 -4.74
C TYR A 220 12.61 14.35 -3.62
N GLY A 221 13.92 14.57 -3.47
CA GLY A 221 14.48 15.36 -2.37
C GLY A 221 15.01 14.49 -1.22
N SER A 222 15.62 15.15 -0.23
CA SER A 222 16.33 14.51 0.88
C SER A 222 15.50 14.56 2.17
N TYR A 223 14.74 13.50 2.41
CA TYR A 223 13.95 13.30 3.63
C TYR A 223 14.49 12.16 4.48
N THR A 224 14.39 12.31 5.81
CA THR A 224 14.87 11.36 6.82
C THR A 224 13.80 10.34 7.19
N THR A 225 12.53 10.76 7.19
CA THR A 225 11.37 9.94 7.56
C THR A 225 10.20 10.14 6.59
N SER A 226 9.26 9.19 6.55
CA SER A 226 8.05 9.31 5.73
C SER A 226 7.22 10.54 6.12
N TRP A 227 7.21 10.91 7.40
CA TRP A 227 6.49 12.08 7.91
C TRP A 227 7.02 13.38 7.31
N GLU A 228 8.35 13.59 7.35
CA GLU A 228 9.01 14.74 6.73
C GLU A 228 8.64 14.88 5.23
N LEU A 229 8.55 13.77 4.49
CA LEU A 229 8.13 13.75 3.08
C LEU A 229 6.65 14.14 2.92
N LEU A 230 5.75 13.57 3.72
CA LEU A 230 4.31 13.86 3.63
C LEU A 230 4.02 15.35 3.86
N GLU A 231 4.66 15.94 4.88
CA GLU A 231 4.56 17.34 5.27
C GLU A 231 5.16 18.31 4.23
N ASN A 232 6.38 18.02 3.75
CA ASN A 232 7.23 19.00 3.08
C ASN A 232 7.36 18.82 1.55
N ASP A 233 6.82 17.75 0.95
CA ASP A 233 6.85 17.58 -0.52
C ASP A 233 5.87 18.49 -1.27
N GLY A 234 6.29 18.85 -2.48
CA GLY A 234 5.54 19.65 -3.44
C GLY A 234 5.72 21.15 -3.27
N GLU A 235 5.93 21.83 -4.40
CA GLU A 235 5.94 23.29 -4.49
C GLU A 235 4.62 23.82 -5.06
N GLY A 236 4.32 25.10 -4.79
CA GLY A 236 3.12 25.78 -5.30
C GLY A 236 1.84 25.04 -4.94
N GLU A 237 0.98 24.79 -5.94
CA GLU A 237 -0.31 24.10 -5.79
C GLU A 237 -0.17 22.63 -5.30
N ARG A 238 1.02 22.03 -5.46
CA ARG A 238 1.30 20.66 -4.98
C ARG A 238 1.73 20.61 -3.50
N LYS A 239 1.98 21.72 -2.81
CA LYS A 239 2.44 21.64 -1.42
C LYS A 239 1.44 20.90 -0.52
N GLY A 240 1.92 19.93 0.24
CA GLY A 240 1.12 19.08 1.14
C GLY A 240 0.15 18.14 0.43
N TRP A 241 0.35 17.85 -0.87
CA TRP A 241 -0.54 16.95 -1.60
C TRP A 241 -0.50 15.51 -1.06
N ARG A 242 0.69 15.01 -0.69
CA ARG A 242 0.85 13.68 -0.09
C ARG A 242 0.13 13.59 1.25
N GLN A 243 0.31 14.57 2.13
CA GLN A 243 -0.42 14.64 3.40
C GLN A 243 -1.95 14.63 3.21
N ARG A 244 -2.51 15.39 2.26
CA ARG A 244 -3.95 15.35 1.94
C ARG A 244 -4.40 13.98 1.46
N ASN A 245 -3.62 13.31 0.61
CA ASN A 245 -3.88 11.93 0.22
C ASN A 245 -3.79 10.97 1.41
N PHE A 246 -2.79 11.13 2.29
CA PHE A 246 -2.62 10.27 3.46
C PHE A 246 -3.82 10.35 4.41
N VAL A 247 -4.39 11.53 4.65
CA VAL A 247 -5.61 11.66 5.46
C VAL A 247 -6.82 10.96 4.81
N GLU A 248 -6.98 11.05 3.48
CA GLU A 248 -8.03 10.31 2.74
C GLU A 248 -7.80 8.79 2.74
N PHE A 249 -6.54 8.34 2.69
CA PHE A 249 -6.16 6.94 2.86
C PHE A 249 -6.48 6.45 4.28
N MET A 250 -6.17 7.21 5.33
CA MET A 250 -6.48 6.83 6.71
C MET A 250 -8.00 6.83 7.00
N ARG A 251 -8.77 7.74 6.38
CA ARG A 251 -10.24 7.68 6.38
C ARG A 251 -10.74 6.37 5.74
N TYR A 252 -10.17 5.98 4.61
CA TYR A 252 -10.51 4.73 3.93
C TYR A 252 -10.12 3.47 4.72
N VAL A 253 -8.96 3.47 5.39
CA VAL A 253 -8.54 2.42 6.32
C VAL A 253 -9.55 2.25 7.45
N LYS A 254 -10.01 3.35 8.07
CA LYS A 254 -11.07 3.32 9.10
C LYS A 254 -12.37 2.68 8.58
N GLU A 255 -12.76 2.99 7.34
CA GLU A 255 -13.96 2.43 6.72
C GLU A 255 -13.84 0.92 6.42
N ILE A 256 -12.76 0.46 5.79
CA ILE A 256 -12.63 -0.95 5.37
C ILE A 256 -12.42 -1.92 6.54
N PHE A 257 -11.77 -1.48 7.63
CA PHE A 257 -11.59 -2.27 8.84
C PHE A 257 -12.68 -2.02 9.91
N ARG A 258 -13.67 -1.16 9.63
CA ARG A 258 -14.76 -0.78 10.55
C ARG A 258 -14.27 -0.27 11.92
N LEU A 259 -13.17 0.49 11.93
CA LEU A 259 -12.54 0.95 13.19
C LEU A 259 -13.44 1.88 14.02
N GLU A 260 -14.52 2.42 13.43
CA GLU A 260 -15.55 3.13 14.19
C GLU A 260 -16.20 2.28 15.29
N ASP A 261 -16.54 1.02 14.99
CA ASP A 261 -17.08 0.09 15.99
C ASP A 261 -16.02 -0.20 17.07
N THR A 262 -14.77 -0.43 16.66
CA THR A 262 -13.64 -0.72 17.57
C THR A 262 -13.33 0.46 18.50
N VAL A 263 -13.38 1.70 18.01
CA VAL A 263 -13.20 2.93 18.81
C VAL A 263 -14.38 3.14 19.77
N LEU A 264 -15.61 2.79 19.37
CA LEU A 264 -16.78 2.89 20.24
C LEU A 264 -16.76 1.88 21.40
N ASP A 265 -16.21 0.69 21.19
CA ASP A 265 -16.25 -0.43 22.16
C ASP A 265 -14.90 -0.67 22.90
N CYS A 266 -13.81 0.01 22.54
CA CYS A 266 -12.50 -0.22 23.16
C CYS A 266 -12.50 0.02 24.68
N TYR A 267 -13.23 1.05 25.13
CA TYR A 267 -13.23 1.56 26.50
C TYR A 267 -14.66 1.89 26.98
N ASP A 268 -14.87 1.93 28.30
CA ASP A 268 -16.15 2.35 28.90
C ASP A 268 -16.29 3.88 28.91
N TRP A 269 -16.44 4.45 27.71
CA TRP A 269 -16.67 5.87 27.47
C TRP A 269 -17.93 6.42 28.18
N ALA A 270 -18.88 5.55 28.55
CA ALA A 270 -20.06 5.93 29.32
C ALA A 270 -19.77 6.00 30.83
N GLY A 271 -19.05 5.01 31.36
CA GLY A 271 -18.56 4.98 32.74
C GLY A 271 -17.52 6.06 33.06
N ALA A 272 -16.83 6.59 32.05
CA ALA A 272 -15.92 7.73 32.17
C ALA A 272 -16.58 9.01 32.75
N GLY A 273 -17.90 9.17 32.60
CA GLY A 273 -18.62 10.34 33.08
C GLY A 273 -18.27 11.62 32.31
N ASN A 274 -17.89 12.68 33.02
CA ASN A 274 -17.44 13.94 32.42
C ASN A 274 -15.90 13.94 32.39
N ALA A 275 -15.30 13.81 31.21
CA ALA A 275 -13.85 13.71 31.06
C ALA A 275 -13.33 14.49 29.84
N MET A 276 -12.07 14.94 29.94
CA MET A 276 -11.28 15.42 28.80
C MET A 276 -10.46 14.28 28.21
N VAL A 277 -10.70 13.98 26.94
CA VAL A 277 -9.93 13.03 26.13
C VAL A 277 -8.97 13.82 25.24
N VAL A 278 -7.69 13.45 25.24
CA VAL A 278 -6.71 13.96 24.28
C VAL A 278 -6.48 12.88 23.22
N ASP A 279 -6.76 13.18 21.96
CA ASP A 279 -6.66 12.27 20.81
C ASP A 279 -5.33 12.57 20.08
N VAL A 280 -4.27 11.87 20.49
CA VAL A 280 -2.87 12.18 20.17
C VAL A 280 -2.44 11.46 18.89
N GLY A 281 -2.07 12.23 17.86
CA GLY A 281 -2.04 11.73 16.48
C GLY A 281 -3.46 11.51 15.91
N GLY A 282 -4.43 12.29 16.39
CA GLY A 282 -5.85 12.13 16.03
C GLY A 282 -6.21 12.58 14.61
N SER A 283 -5.24 13.07 13.83
CA SER A 283 -5.39 13.54 12.45
C SER A 283 -6.51 14.58 12.33
N ALA A 284 -7.38 14.48 11.32
CA ALA A 284 -8.55 15.35 11.16
C ALA A 284 -9.67 15.14 12.21
N GLY A 285 -9.40 14.46 13.34
CA GLY A 285 -10.32 14.30 14.47
C GLY A 285 -11.44 13.26 14.24
N HIS A 286 -11.27 12.36 13.27
CA HIS A 286 -12.29 11.39 12.87
C HIS A 286 -12.81 10.49 14.00
N ASP A 287 -12.01 10.24 15.04
CA ASP A 287 -12.36 9.39 16.18
C ASP A 287 -12.99 10.21 17.31
N ALA A 288 -12.37 11.33 17.71
CA ALA A 288 -12.99 12.33 18.57
C ALA A 288 -14.40 12.77 18.11
N ILE A 289 -14.64 12.95 16.80
CA ILE A 289 -15.96 13.31 16.25
C ILE A 289 -16.99 12.19 16.45
N VAL A 290 -16.62 10.91 16.30
CA VAL A 290 -17.49 9.76 16.55
C VAL A 290 -17.83 9.68 18.04
N LEU A 291 -16.80 9.71 18.89
CA LEU A 291 -16.96 9.60 20.34
C LEU A 291 -17.78 10.78 20.88
N ALA A 292 -17.55 12.00 20.42
CA ALA A 292 -18.33 13.18 20.81
C ALA A 292 -19.81 13.08 20.40
N LYS A 293 -20.15 12.49 19.25
CA LYS A 293 -21.54 12.25 18.82
C LYS A 293 -22.25 11.22 19.70
N LYS A 294 -21.54 10.16 20.12
CA LYS A 294 -22.08 9.08 20.94
C LYS A 294 -22.19 9.45 22.42
N PHE A 295 -21.17 10.14 22.95
CA PHE A 295 -20.98 10.40 24.37
C PHE A 295 -20.99 11.92 24.63
N PRO A 296 -22.15 12.52 25.00
CA PRO A 296 -22.30 13.98 25.12
C PRO A 296 -21.54 14.59 26.30
N ASN A 297 -21.17 13.77 27.29
CA ASN A 297 -20.43 14.19 28.49
C ASN A 297 -18.92 14.32 28.26
N LEU A 298 -18.40 13.77 27.15
CA LEU A 298 -16.98 13.83 26.81
C LEU A 298 -16.66 15.12 26.04
N SER A 299 -15.44 15.60 26.30
CA SER A 299 -14.79 16.71 25.59
C SER A 299 -13.43 16.25 25.06
N PHE A 300 -13.00 16.82 23.94
CA PHE A 300 -11.89 16.33 23.15
C PHE A 300 -10.94 17.46 22.75
N THR A 301 -9.65 17.21 22.90
CA THR A 301 -8.59 17.93 22.20
C THR A 301 -7.89 16.97 21.26
N VAL A 302 -7.97 17.22 19.96
CA VAL A 302 -7.22 16.50 18.93
C VAL A 302 -5.84 17.13 18.81
N GLU A 303 -4.79 16.33 18.85
CA GLU A 303 -3.41 16.78 18.74
C GLU A 303 -2.74 16.14 17.54
N ASP A 304 -2.22 16.97 16.64
CA ASP A 304 -1.48 16.54 15.45
C ASP A 304 -0.59 17.70 14.93
N LEU A 305 0.15 17.46 13.85
CA LEU A 305 1.07 18.43 13.27
C LEU A 305 0.35 19.65 12.65
N PRO A 306 0.98 20.84 12.56
CA PRO A 306 0.33 22.09 12.13
C PRO A 306 -0.41 21.99 10.79
N GLU A 307 0.16 21.25 9.85
CA GLU A 307 -0.35 21.03 8.50
C GLU A 307 -1.70 20.31 8.48
N VAL A 308 -2.07 19.55 9.53
CA VAL A 308 -3.34 18.79 9.60
C VAL A 308 -4.53 19.68 9.93
N LYS A 309 -4.28 20.77 10.66
CA LYS A 309 -5.30 21.69 11.20
C LYS A 309 -6.33 22.18 10.17
N PRO A 310 -5.99 22.58 8.92
CA PRO A 310 -6.99 23.01 7.94
C PRO A 310 -7.97 21.89 7.55
N VAL A 311 -7.53 20.63 7.61
CA VAL A 311 -8.37 19.47 7.33
C VAL A 311 -9.28 19.17 8.52
N PHE A 312 -8.78 19.30 9.75
CA PHE A 312 -9.63 19.25 10.95
C PHE A 312 -10.71 20.34 10.94
N GLU A 313 -10.34 21.60 10.67
CA GLU A 313 -11.27 22.74 10.71
C GLU A 313 -12.42 22.63 9.70
N ALA A 314 -12.16 21.98 8.56
CA ALA A 314 -13.14 21.63 7.53
C ALA A 314 -13.99 20.38 7.88
N THR A 315 -13.41 19.40 8.56
CA THR A 315 -14.07 18.12 8.92
C THR A 315 -14.96 18.22 10.16
N VAL A 316 -14.59 19.03 11.16
CA VAL A 316 -15.29 19.07 12.45
C VAL A 316 -16.69 19.73 12.34
N PRO A 317 -17.79 19.00 12.65
CA PRO A 317 -19.15 19.52 12.57
C PRO A 317 -19.38 20.75 13.45
N ALA A 318 -20.19 21.70 12.98
CA ALA A 318 -20.42 22.98 13.66
C ALA A 318 -21.00 22.80 15.08
N GLU A 319 -21.87 21.81 15.26
CA GLU A 319 -22.49 21.44 16.53
C GLU A 319 -21.55 20.73 17.54
N LEU A 320 -20.31 20.44 17.14
CA LEU A 320 -19.28 19.82 17.98
C LEU A 320 -18.12 20.76 18.33
N LYS A 321 -18.01 21.96 17.72
CA LYS A 321 -16.86 22.86 17.91
C LYS A 321 -16.68 23.36 19.36
N ASP A 322 -17.73 23.32 20.18
CA ASP A 322 -17.66 23.62 21.63
C ASP A 322 -17.11 22.46 22.48
N ARG A 323 -16.95 21.25 21.91
CA ARG A 323 -16.48 20.03 22.60
C ARG A 323 -15.35 19.28 21.90
N VAL A 324 -15.06 19.57 20.63
CA VAL A 324 -13.97 18.96 19.86
C VAL A 324 -13.11 20.09 19.32
N SER A 325 -11.92 20.23 19.89
CA SER A 325 -10.93 21.26 19.56
C SER A 325 -9.66 20.63 18.98
N PHE A 326 -8.76 21.43 18.42
CA PHE A 326 -7.48 20.98 17.86
C PHE A 326 -6.32 21.82 18.38
N ILE A 327 -5.20 21.19 18.69
CA ILE A 327 -3.94 21.82 19.07
C ILE A 327 -2.81 21.27 18.18
N GLU A 328 -1.96 22.17 17.73
CA GLU A 328 -0.76 21.88 16.94
C GLU A 328 0.33 21.35 17.88
N HIS A 329 0.66 20.05 17.81
CA HIS A 329 1.58 19.41 18.75
C HIS A 329 2.39 18.25 18.14
N ASP A 330 3.71 18.28 18.31
CA ASP A 330 4.60 17.12 18.17
C ASP A 330 4.70 16.41 19.53
N PHE A 331 4.23 15.17 19.57
CA PHE A 331 4.12 14.30 20.76
C PHE A 331 5.45 13.88 21.41
N PHE A 332 6.60 14.22 20.82
CA PHE A 332 7.89 14.08 21.48
C PHE A 332 8.21 15.22 22.46
N ASN A 333 7.48 16.34 22.37
CA ASN A 333 7.55 17.45 23.32
C ASN A 333 6.60 17.24 24.50
N VAL A 334 6.82 17.97 25.59
CA VAL A 334 5.96 17.86 26.79
C VAL A 334 4.50 18.16 26.44
N GLN A 335 3.63 17.21 26.78
CA GLN A 335 2.19 17.21 26.53
C GLN A 335 1.50 18.48 27.10
N PRO A 336 0.94 19.36 26.24
CA PRO A 336 0.46 20.68 26.64
C PRO A 336 -0.91 20.68 27.36
N VAL A 337 -1.72 19.64 27.19
CA VAL A 337 -3.08 19.51 27.73
C VAL A 337 -3.08 18.58 28.95
N GLN A 338 -3.76 19.00 30.01
CA GLN A 338 -3.96 18.15 31.20
C GLN A 338 -5.25 17.32 31.07
N GLY A 339 -5.25 16.33 30.18
CA GLY A 339 -6.35 15.38 29.97
C GLY A 339 -6.62 14.47 31.18
N ASP A 340 -7.74 13.75 31.10
CA ASP A 340 -8.09 12.64 32.01
C ASP A 340 -7.87 11.28 31.33
N ILE A 341 -8.04 11.25 30.00
CA ILE A 341 -7.75 10.13 29.11
C ILE A 341 -6.87 10.65 27.96
N TYR A 342 -5.83 9.91 27.59
CA TYR A 342 -5.00 10.14 26.41
C TYR A 342 -5.13 8.93 25.50
N MET A 343 -5.55 9.12 24.25
CA MET A 343 -5.77 8.06 23.28
C MET A 343 -4.71 8.13 22.19
N PHE A 344 -4.13 6.97 21.87
CA PHE A 344 -3.25 6.73 20.72
C PHE A 344 -3.88 5.60 19.91
N LYS A 345 -3.96 5.74 18.59
CA LYS A 345 -4.57 4.73 17.71
C LYS A 345 -3.84 4.65 16.39
N MET A 346 -3.13 3.53 16.17
CA MET A 346 -2.21 3.32 15.05
C MET A 346 -1.16 4.44 15.00
N ILE A 347 -0.40 4.56 16.09
CA ILE A 347 0.71 5.52 16.22
C ILE A 347 1.99 4.78 16.62
N PHE A 348 1.91 3.86 17.59
CA PHE A 348 3.12 3.25 18.17
C PHE A 348 3.70 2.12 17.32
N HIS A 349 2.97 1.55 16.37
CA HIS A 349 3.54 0.62 15.39
C HIS A 349 4.60 1.25 14.45
N ASP A 350 4.52 2.56 14.20
CA ASP A 350 5.49 3.31 13.38
C ASP A 350 6.83 3.55 14.09
N TRP A 351 6.88 3.41 15.43
CA TRP A 351 8.05 3.82 16.23
C TRP A 351 8.76 2.62 16.88
N PRO A 352 10.10 2.64 17.00
CA PRO A 352 10.85 1.67 17.81
C PRO A 352 10.52 1.82 19.30
N ASP A 353 10.76 0.76 20.10
CA ASP A 353 10.29 0.68 21.50
C ASP A 353 10.78 1.84 22.38
N HIS A 354 12.00 2.34 22.12
CA HIS A 354 12.60 3.43 22.88
C HIS A 354 11.98 4.81 22.55
N GLU A 355 11.43 4.99 21.34
CA GLU A 355 10.71 6.20 20.92
C GLU A 355 9.26 6.17 21.40
N VAL A 356 8.60 5.02 21.40
CA VAL A 356 7.31 4.84 22.10
C VAL A 356 7.48 5.19 23.58
N ALA A 357 8.57 4.71 24.21
CA ALA A 357 8.92 5.10 25.57
C ALA A 357 9.31 6.59 25.70
N ARG A 358 9.74 7.29 24.64
CA ARG A 358 9.94 8.76 24.65
C ARG A 358 8.60 9.50 24.67
N ILE A 359 7.66 9.12 23.79
CA ILE A 359 6.31 9.71 23.72
C ILE A 359 5.56 9.51 25.03
N LEU A 360 5.54 8.29 25.57
CA LEU A 360 4.89 7.99 26.86
C LEU A 360 5.51 8.78 28.03
N ARG A 361 6.82 9.05 28.01
CA ARG A 361 7.48 9.94 29.00
C ARG A 361 7.12 11.41 28.83
N ALA A 362 6.84 11.87 27.60
CA ALA A 362 6.45 13.24 27.32
C ALA A 362 5.05 13.59 27.87
N LEU A 363 4.18 12.59 28.07
CA LEU A 363 2.90 12.72 28.77
C LEU A 363 3.06 13.01 30.28
N ILE A 364 4.05 12.39 30.93
CA ILE A 364 4.17 12.29 32.40
C ILE A 364 3.98 13.63 33.15
N PRO A 365 4.56 14.78 32.71
CA PRO A 365 4.37 16.07 33.39
C PRO A 365 2.89 16.53 33.50
N SER A 366 2.02 16.03 32.63
CA SER A 366 0.59 16.37 32.55
C SER A 366 -0.34 15.24 33.07
N LEU A 367 0.21 14.09 33.49
CA LEU A 367 -0.59 12.98 34.02
C LEU A 367 -1.01 13.22 35.49
N LYS A 368 -2.33 13.36 35.70
CA LYS A 368 -2.95 13.29 37.04
C LYS A 368 -2.94 11.83 37.55
N PRO A 369 -2.78 11.56 38.85
CA PRO A 369 -3.03 10.21 39.38
C PRO A 369 -4.44 9.72 39.01
N GLY A 370 -4.54 8.52 38.46
CA GLY A 370 -5.77 7.95 37.91
C GLY A 370 -6.06 8.32 36.45
N ALA A 371 -5.25 9.17 35.79
CA ALA A 371 -5.36 9.41 34.36
C ALA A 371 -5.03 8.14 33.56
N ARG A 372 -5.67 7.98 32.39
CA ARG A 372 -5.58 6.76 31.57
C ARG A 372 -4.90 7.04 30.24
N VAL A 373 -4.08 6.10 29.78
CA VAL A 373 -3.56 6.05 28.41
C VAL A 373 -4.19 4.83 27.74
N ILE A 374 -4.88 5.05 26.62
CA ILE A 374 -5.54 4.02 25.82
C ILE A 374 -4.79 3.90 24.50
N LEU A 375 -4.26 2.71 24.23
CA LEU A 375 -3.61 2.36 22.97
C LEU A 375 -4.57 1.47 22.17
N LEU A 376 -4.86 1.83 20.92
CA LEU A 376 -5.59 1.00 19.96
C LEU A 376 -4.67 0.74 18.76
N GLU A 377 -3.85 -0.30 18.89
CA GLU A 377 -2.76 -0.62 17.96
C GLU A 377 -3.09 -1.90 17.17
N TYR A 378 -2.62 -1.95 15.91
CA TYR A 378 -2.72 -3.17 15.12
C TYR A 378 -1.75 -4.23 15.69
N ILE A 379 -2.12 -5.49 15.57
CA ILE A 379 -1.27 -6.64 15.94
C ILE A 379 -1.10 -7.63 14.79
N GLY A 380 -1.91 -7.52 13.74
CA GLY A 380 -1.83 -8.36 12.55
C GLY A 380 -1.88 -9.86 12.88
N ASN A 381 -0.81 -10.58 12.55
CA ASN A 381 -0.69 -12.01 12.85
C ASN A 381 -0.06 -12.30 14.23
N GLN A 382 0.41 -11.27 14.96
CA GLN A 382 0.99 -11.43 16.29
C GLN A 382 -0.13 -11.78 17.29
N SER A 383 0.04 -12.88 18.02
CA SER A 383 -0.99 -13.43 18.91
C SER A 383 -0.36 -14.30 19.99
N ASP A 384 -0.49 -13.89 21.26
CA ASP A 384 0.00 -14.67 22.41
C ASP A 384 -0.85 -15.92 22.72
N ASN A 385 -1.98 -16.11 22.03
CA ASN A 385 -2.79 -17.32 22.13
C ASN A 385 -2.30 -18.40 21.17
N GLU A 386 -1.57 -19.39 21.69
CA GLU A 386 -1.06 -20.56 20.95
C GLU A 386 -2.19 -21.51 20.46
N ASP A 387 -3.32 -21.56 21.17
CA ASP A 387 -4.50 -22.38 20.79
C ASP A 387 -5.38 -21.72 19.71
N ARG A 388 -4.97 -20.57 19.16
CA ARG A 388 -5.72 -19.86 18.11
C ARG A 388 -5.78 -20.70 16.82
N PRO A 389 -6.96 -20.96 16.23
CA PRO A 389 -7.04 -21.63 14.94
C PRO A 389 -6.32 -20.80 13.86
N PRO A 390 -5.57 -21.45 12.93
CA PRO A 390 -4.80 -20.74 11.92
C PRO A 390 -5.71 -19.93 11.00
N LEU A 391 -5.33 -18.66 10.78
CA LEU A 391 -6.03 -17.77 9.87
C LEU A 391 -5.88 -18.22 8.40
N PRO A 392 -6.84 -17.88 7.51
CA PRO A 392 -6.64 -17.87 6.07
C PRO A 392 -5.34 -17.15 5.68
N ARG A 393 -4.63 -17.69 4.69
CA ARG A 393 -3.33 -17.18 4.22
C ARG A 393 -3.45 -15.77 3.65
N SER A 394 -4.55 -15.45 2.98
CA SER A 394 -4.91 -14.09 2.55
C SER A 394 -4.92 -13.07 3.70
N ILE A 395 -5.43 -13.45 4.88
CA ILE A 395 -5.39 -12.60 6.08
C ILE A 395 -3.96 -12.50 6.63
N GLN A 396 -3.26 -13.63 6.77
CA GLN A 396 -1.87 -13.63 7.26
C GLN A 396 -0.95 -12.76 6.37
N ASN A 397 -1.14 -12.83 5.05
CA ASN A 397 -0.40 -12.04 4.06
C ASN A 397 -0.67 -10.54 4.17
N MET A 398 -1.91 -10.11 4.45
CA MET A 398 -2.23 -8.70 4.71
C MET A 398 -1.49 -8.16 5.95
N GLY A 399 -1.41 -8.97 7.01
CA GLY A 399 -0.68 -8.63 8.23
C GLY A 399 0.83 -8.54 8.00
N THR A 400 1.45 -9.56 7.40
CA THR A 400 2.90 -9.57 7.15
C THR A 400 3.35 -8.57 6.10
N ALA A 401 2.53 -8.28 5.08
CA ALA A 401 2.80 -7.20 4.13
C ALA A 401 2.72 -5.80 4.76
N THR A 402 2.00 -5.65 5.89
CA THR A 402 1.95 -4.41 6.67
C THR A 402 3.17 -4.27 7.58
N ASP A 403 3.54 -5.32 8.32
CA ASP A 403 4.75 -5.35 9.14
C ASP A 403 6.03 -5.09 8.30
N LEU A 404 6.16 -5.73 7.13
CA LEU A 404 7.26 -5.46 6.18
C LEU A 404 7.28 -4.01 5.66
N ARG A 405 6.12 -3.36 5.54
CA ARG A 405 6.01 -1.95 5.14
C ARG A 405 6.48 -1.03 6.27
N LEU A 406 6.11 -1.30 7.52
CA LEU A 406 6.60 -0.52 8.68
C LEU A 406 8.10 -0.66 8.88
N MET A 407 8.64 -1.87 8.70
CA MET A 407 10.08 -2.10 8.73
C MET A 407 10.81 -1.29 7.63
N ALA A 408 10.28 -1.27 6.40
CA ALA A 408 10.87 -0.49 5.31
C ALA A 408 10.77 1.03 5.52
N LEU A 409 9.63 1.52 6.01
CA LEU A 409 9.36 2.96 6.16
C LEU A 409 10.02 3.59 7.39
N PHE A 410 10.06 2.87 8.52
CA PHE A 410 10.36 3.47 9.82
C PHE A 410 11.37 2.68 10.68
N ASN A 411 11.74 1.46 10.26
CA ASN A 411 12.25 0.42 11.19
C ASN A 411 11.25 0.12 12.34
N GLY A 412 9.96 0.38 12.12
CA GLY A 412 8.85 0.05 13.01
C GLY A 412 8.50 -1.45 12.97
N LYS A 413 7.52 -1.86 13.78
CA LYS A 413 7.09 -3.26 13.91
C LYS A 413 5.69 -3.39 14.48
N GLU A 414 4.93 -4.37 14.00
CA GLU A 414 3.70 -4.81 14.66
C GLU A 414 4.05 -5.68 15.88
N ARG A 415 3.29 -5.55 16.97
CA ARG A 415 3.65 -6.11 18.29
C ARG A 415 2.63 -7.12 18.81
N PRO A 416 3.05 -8.24 19.40
CA PRO A 416 2.15 -9.10 20.17
C PRO A 416 1.63 -8.34 21.41
N VAL A 417 0.52 -8.81 21.96
CA VAL A 417 -0.19 -8.14 23.07
C VAL A 417 0.71 -8.07 24.31
N SER A 418 1.48 -9.13 24.58
CA SER A 418 2.46 -9.21 25.68
C SER A 418 3.62 -8.21 25.60
N ALA A 419 3.97 -7.71 24.41
CA ALA A 419 5.10 -6.79 24.26
C ALA A 419 4.79 -5.38 24.81
N TRP A 420 3.53 -4.94 24.74
CA TRP A 420 3.12 -3.59 25.14
C TRP A 420 3.37 -3.29 26.62
N GLU A 421 3.18 -4.28 27.51
CA GLU A 421 3.55 -4.12 28.93
C GLU A 421 5.01 -3.70 29.12
N ASN A 422 5.92 -4.32 28.36
CA ASN A 422 7.36 -4.05 28.49
C ASN A 422 7.73 -2.68 27.92
N VAL A 423 7.04 -2.20 26.88
CA VAL A 423 7.25 -0.87 26.31
C VAL A 423 6.71 0.22 27.25
N ILE A 424 5.51 0.01 27.83
CA ILE A 424 4.92 0.93 28.80
C ILE A 424 5.77 1.00 30.08
N ARG A 425 6.24 -0.14 30.59
CA ARG A 425 7.13 -0.23 31.76
C ARG A 425 8.52 0.39 31.52
N GLN A 426 8.99 0.44 30.27
CA GLN A 426 10.21 1.17 29.88
C GLN A 426 10.05 2.70 29.89
N ALA A 427 8.82 3.21 29.74
CA ALA A 427 8.55 4.64 29.88
C ALA A 427 8.63 5.07 31.36
N ASP A 428 7.88 4.39 32.24
CA ASP A 428 7.96 4.58 33.69
C ASP A 428 7.31 3.40 34.45
N ALA A 429 7.84 3.06 35.62
CA ALA A 429 7.26 2.03 36.49
C ALA A 429 5.95 2.46 37.20
N ARG A 430 5.56 3.74 37.10
CA ARG A 430 4.29 4.30 37.62
C ARG A 430 3.09 4.10 36.67
N PHE A 431 3.29 3.50 35.50
CA PHE A 431 2.19 3.02 34.67
C PHE A 431 1.79 1.59 35.09
N GLU A 432 0.54 1.41 35.50
CA GLU A 432 -0.08 0.10 35.69
C GLU A 432 -0.90 -0.26 34.46
N VAL A 433 -0.59 -1.37 33.79
CA VAL A 433 -1.44 -1.88 32.70
C VAL A 433 -2.66 -2.57 33.32
N SER A 434 -3.83 -1.94 33.23
CA SER A 434 -5.06 -2.34 33.94
C SER A 434 -5.97 -3.26 33.13
N ALA A 435 -5.94 -3.13 31.80
CA ALA A 435 -6.69 -4.00 30.90
C ALA A 435 -5.94 -4.19 29.58
N VAL A 436 -5.98 -5.41 29.05
CA VAL A 436 -5.44 -5.73 27.74
C VAL A 436 -6.41 -6.63 26.99
N LYS A 437 -6.92 -6.17 25.84
CA LYS A 437 -7.93 -6.87 25.03
C LYS A 437 -7.41 -7.02 23.61
N GLY A 438 -6.89 -8.21 23.26
CA GLY A 438 -6.59 -8.56 21.87
C GLY A 438 -7.80 -9.21 21.19
N GLU A 439 -8.42 -8.53 20.23
CA GLU A 439 -9.55 -9.09 19.48
C GLU A 439 -9.08 -9.72 18.18
N ALA A 440 -8.92 -11.06 18.21
CA ALA A 440 -8.41 -11.87 17.10
C ALA A 440 -9.20 -11.74 15.78
N HIS A 441 -10.43 -11.19 15.80
CA HIS A 441 -11.25 -10.94 14.62
C HIS A 441 -11.11 -9.51 14.06
N SER A 442 -10.68 -8.53 14.87
CA SER A 442 -10.43 -7.16 14.42
C SER A 442 -8.99 -6.94 13.96
N PHE A 443 -8.04 -7.76 14.46
CA PHE A 443 -6.58 -7.59 14.31
C PHE A 443 -6.01 -6.40 15.10
N PHE A 444 -6.76 -5.88 16.08
CA PHE A 444 -6.33 -4.83 16.98
C PHE A 444 -6.23 -5.31 18.43
N ALA A 445 -5.33 -4.68 19.17
CA ALA A 445 -5.26 -4.75 20.62
C ALA A 445 -5.66 -3.40 21.22
N VAL A 446 -6.50 -3.44 22.25
CA VAL A 446 -6.72 -2.33 23.18
C VAL A 446 -5.87 -2.57 24.41
N ILE A 447 -4.96 -1.64 24.70
CA ILE A 447 -4.13 -1.65 25.92
C ILE A 447 -4.49 -0.42 26.75
N GLU A 448 -4.84 -0.63 28.01
CA GLU A 448 -5.14 0.44 28.97
C GLU A 448 -4.03 0.50 30.02
N ALA A 449 -3.41 1.67 30.18
CA ALA A 449 -2.48 1.97 31.25
C ALA A 449 -2.99 3.11 32.15
N VAL A 450 -2.94 2.91 33.46
CA VAL A 450 -3.32 3.89 34.48
C VAL A 450 -2.07 4.52 35.08
N TRP A 451 -2.04 5.85 35.17
CA TRP A 451 -0.98 6.56 35.86
C TRP A 451 -1.20 6.55 37.38
N ARG A 452 -0.29 5.90 38.11
CA ARG A 452 -0.33 5.79 39.57
C ARG A 452 0.32 6.97 40.28
N GLY A 453 1.25 7.65 39.62
CA GLY A 453 2.06 8.72 40.22
C GLY A 453 2.87 8.26 41.43
N ASP A 454 3.42 9.21 42.19
CA ASP A 454 4.38 8.91 43.27
C ASP A 454 3.75 8.36 44.56
N GLY A 455 2.42 8.30 44.64
CA GLY A 455 1.69 7.95 45.85
C GLY A 455 1.46 6.45 46.08
N GLU A 456 1.22 5.67 45.01
CA GLU A 456 0.75 4.28 45.12
C GLU A 456 1.84 3.21 44.91
N VAL A 457 2.99 3.57 44.32
CA VAL A 457 4.10 2.63 44.01
C VAL A 457 4.57 1.84 45.24
N ALA A 458 4.53 2.47 46.41
CA ALA A 458 4.91 1.84 47.68
C ALA A 458 4.08 0.59 48.01
N GLN A 459 2.79 0.54 47.63
CA GLN A 459 1.93 -0.61 47.89
C GLN A 459 2.06 -1.71 46.84
N VAL A 460 2.28 -1.34 45.56
CA VAL A 460 2.50 -2.33 44.49
C VAL A 460 3.81 -3.11 44.74
N ALA A 461 4.87 -2.41 45.18
CA ALA A 461 6.13 -3.03 45.54
C ALA A 461 6.02 -3.99 46.74
N GLU A 462 5.20 -3.67 47.76
CA GLU A 462 4.92 -4.60 48.87
C GLU A 462 4.02 -5.78 48.44
N ALA A 463 3.08 -5.57 47.51
CA ALA A 463 2.17 -6.61 47.02
C ALA A 463 2.89 -7.68 46.18
N ASP A 464 3.78 -7.29 45.26
CA ASP A 464 4.60 -8.24 44.50
C ASP A 464 5.65 -8.93 45.37
N ALA A 465 6.21 -8.24 46.37
CA ALA A 465 7.09 -8.87 47.37
C ALA A 465 6.39 -9.91 48.26
N GLN A 466 5.05 -9.95 48.27
CA GLN A 466 4.25 -10.91 49.03
C GLN A 466 3.70 -12.06 48.17
N LYS A 467 3.94 -12.06 46.85
CA LYS A 467 3.70 -13.24 45.98
C LYS A 467 4.83 -14.25 46.16
N SER A 468 4.61 -15.23 47.04
CA SER A 468 5.53 -16.35 47.27
C SER A 468 5.88 -17.07 45.95
N PRO A 469 7.14 -17.50 45.73
CA PRO A 469 7.57 -17.99 44.43
C PRO A 469 6.90 -19.31 44.04
N VAL A 470 6.46 -19.40 42.79
CA VAL A 470 6.05 -20.65 42.14
C VAL A 470 7.30 -21.51 41.91
N GLU A 471 7.19 -22.82 42.11
CA GLU A 471 8.32 -23.75 41.93
C GLU A 471 8.84 -23.75 40.49
N ALA A 472 10.09 -23.32 40.31
CA ALA A 472 10.83 -23.60 39.09
C ALA A 472 11.16 -25.10 39.03
N ALA A 473 10.86 -25.75 37.90
CA ALA A 473 11.17 -27.16 37.70
C ALA A 473 12.70 -27.40 37.77
N PRO A 474 13.17 -28.52 38.36
CA PRO A 474 14.59 -28.72 38.65
C PRO A 474 15.41 -28.88 37.37
N ALA A 475 16.46 -28.06 37.23
CA ALA A 475 17.47 -28.22 36.19
C ALA A 475 18.17 -29.59 36.31
N SER A 476 18.30 -30.30 35.19
CA SER A 476 18.98 -31.59 35.13
C SER A 476 20.50 -31.41 35.23
N SER A 477 21.15 -32.25 36.03
CA SER A 477 22.57 -32.16 36.31
C SER A 477 23.44 -32.81 35.22
N VAL A 478 24.50 -32.11 34.81
CA VAL A 478 25.65 -32.66 34.10
C VAL A 478 26.92 -32.23 34.85
N SER A 479 27.91 -33.12 34.92
CA SER A 479 29.00 -33.08 35.90
C SER A 479 30.21 -32.21 35.55
N GLU A 480 30.92 -31.74 36.58
CA GLU A 480 32.28 -31.19 36.45
C GLU A 480 33.27 -32.16 35.81
N ALA A 481 34.22 -31.61 35.04
CA ALA A 481 35.57 -32.14 34.88
C ALA A 481 36.54 -30.95 34.76
N ALA A 482 37.74 -31.09 35.31
CA ALA A 482 38.68 -29.97 35.58
C ALA A 482 39.72 -29.76 34.44
N PRO A 483 40.56 -28.68 34.48
CA PRO A 483 41.24 -28.12 33.31
C PRO A 483 42.67 -28.66 33.08
N VAL A 484 43.34 -28.21 32.01
CA VAL A 484 44.78 -27.86 32.03
C VAL A 484 45.26 -27.06 30.78
N GLU A 485 46.13 -26.07 31.06
CA GLU A 485 47.12 -25.36 30.22
C GLU A 485 46.76 -24.65 28.89
N ALA A 486 47.61 -23.66 28.59
CA ALA A 486 47.61 -22.84 27.38
C ALA A 486 49.01 -22.83 26.75
N ALA A 487 49.09 -22.61 25.43
CA ALA A 487 50.31 -22.30 24.71
C ALA A 487 50.08 -21.05 23.83
N ALA A 488 51.14 -20.27 23.56
CA ALA A 488 51.06 -18.94 22.96
C ALA A 488 51.83 -18.86 21.61
N ILE A 489 52.07 -17.62 21.13
CA ILE A 489 52.88 -17.22 19.95
C ILE A 489 52.09 -17.24 18.61
N ALA A 490 52.16 -16.26 17.70
CA ALA A 490 52.48 -14.81 17.78
C ALA A 490 52.07 -14.08 16.46
N VAL A 491 52.19 -12.74 16.49
CA VAL A 491 52.31 -11.74 15.38
C VAL A 491 53.21 -12.26 14.23
N GLU A 492 53.09 -11.96 12.92
CA GLU A 492 52.77 -10.74 12.10
C GLU A 492 51.93 -11.15 10.84
N GLU A 493 51.57 -10.38 9.80
CA GLU A 493 52.19 -9.24 9.07
C GLU A 493 51.12 -8.43 8.26
N THR A 494 51.52 -7.49 7.38
CA THR A 494 50.66 -6.42 6.80
C THR A 494 50.44 -6.46 5.26
N ILE A 495 49.24 -6.02 4.81
CA ILE A 495 48.93 -5.05 3.71
C ILE A 495 49.69 -5.25 2.36
N PRO A 496 49.02 -5.44 1.19
CA PRO A 496 48.17 -4.38 0.59
C PRO A 496 46.93 -4.79 -0.23
N ILE A 497 46.20 -3.75 -0.64
CA ILE A 497 45.08 -3.71 -1.60
C ILE A 497 45.64 -3.29 -2.97
N ASP A 498 45.11 -3.81 -4.09
CA ASP A 498 44.90 -2.97 -5.29
C ASP A 498 43.83 -3.53 -6.25
N ALA A 499 43.44 -2.71 -7.24
CA ALA A 499 42.22 -2.80 -8.05
C ALA A 499 42.32 -3.64 -9.34
N ALA A 500 41.14 -3.98 -9.92
CA ALA A 500 40.76 -3.79 -11.33
C ALA A 500 39.53 -4.68 -11.71
N PRO A 501 38.66 -4.26 -12.65
CA PRO A 501 37.47 -5.03 -13.04
C PRO A 501 37.75 -6.04 -14.17
N VAL A 502 36.83 -6.99 -14.35
CA VAL A 502 36.73 -7.84 -15.55
C VAL A 502 35.38 -7.60 -16.23
N ASP A 503 35.45 -7.25 -17.51
CA ASP A 503 34.31 -7.01 -18.40
C ASP A 503 33.78 -8.32 -19.00
N THR A 504 32.45 -8.51 -19.00
CA THR A 504 31.75 -9.54 -19.75
C THR A 504 30.38 -9.06 -20.23
N THR A 505 30.33 -8.18 -21.23
CA THR A 505 29.11 -7.98 -22.03
C THR A 505 28.84 -9.21 -22.91
N PRO A 506 27.63 -9.82 -22.87
CA PRO A 506 27.23 -10.84 -23.83
C PRO A 506 26.76 -10.19 -25.15
N ALA A 507 27.32 -10.63 -26.27
CA ALA A 507 26.88 -10.21 -27.60
C ALA A 507 25.81 -11.16 -28.18
N GLU A 508 24.91 -10.63 -28.99
CA GLU A 508 23.78 -11.35 -29.58
C GLU A 508 24.21 -12.35 -30.66
N ALA A 509 23.40 -13.39 -30.86
CA ALA A 509 23.50 -14.30 -32.00
C ALA A 509 22.10 -14.62 -32.55
N THR A 510 21.57 -13.75 -33.40
CA THR A 510 20.30 -13.97 -34.11
C THR A 510 20.52 -14.91 -35.30
N VAL A 511 19.85 -16.07 -35.28
CA VAL A 511 19.78 -16.98 -36.43
C VAL A 511 18.50 -16.69 -37.21
N THR A 512 18.62 -16.32 -38.48
CA THR A 512 17.51 -16.24 -39.43
C THR A 512 17.69 -17.25 -40.56
N ILE A 513 16.60 -17.88 -40.96
CA ILE A 513 16.55 -18.92 -41.99
C ILE A 513 15.75 -18.39 -43.19
N SER A 514 16.33 -18.47 -44.39
CA SER A 514 15.62 -18.25 -45.65
C SER A 514 14.54 -19.33 -45.85
N GLY A 515 13.34 -19.06 -46.35
CA GLY A 515 12.94 -17.95 -47.23
C GLY A 515 12.56 -18.52 -48.59
N THR A 516 11.28 -18.37 -48.98
CA THR A 516 10.72 -18.89 -50.24
C THR A 516 9.84 -17.83 -50.91
N GLU A 517 9.77 -17.88 -52.24
CA GLU A 517 9.32 -16.76 -53.09
C GLU A 517 7.81 -16.71 -53.33
N THR A 518 7.23 -15.51 -53.43
CA THR A 518 6.15 -15.13 -54.39
C THR A 518 6.02 -13.57 -54.43
N PRO A 519 5.29 -12.95 -55.38
CA PRO A 519 5.75 -11.71 -56.03
C PRO A 519 5.22 -10.38 -55.46
N ALA A 520 5.77 -9.28 -56.02
CA ALA A 520 5.51 -7.90 -55.63
C ALA A 520 4.08 -7.38 -55.97
N PRO A 521 3.55 -6.43 -55.17
CA PRO A 521 2.32 -5.69 -55.48
C PRO A 521 2.57 -4.52 -56.47
N ALA A 522 1.49 -4.01 -57.06
CA ALA A 522 1.53 -2.96 -58.08
C ALA A 522 1.31 -1.53 -57.52
N GLU A 523 1.63 -0.53 -58.33
CA GLU A 523 1.42 0.90 -58.05
C GLU A 523 -0.08 1.28 -58.00
N PRO A 524 -0.50 2.21 -57.13
CA PRO A 524 -1.86 2.77 -57.15
C PRO A 524 -2.00 3.85 -58.24
N THR A 525 -2.90 3.61 -59.21
CA THR A 525 -3.23 4.58 -60.26
C THR A 525 -4.10 5.72 -59.74
N VAL A 526 -3.79 6.96 -60.15
CA VAL A 526 -4.66 8.13 -59.96
C VAL A 526 -5.93 8.00 -60.82
N ALA A 527 -7.08 8.39 -60.26
CA ALA A 527 -8.35 8.56 -60.97
C ALA A 527 -9.06 9.84 -60.46
N GLU A 528 -9.88 10.46 -61.30
CA GLU A 528 -10.39 11.84 -61.13
C GLU A 528 -11.78 11.92 -60.46
N ASP A 529 -12.14 13.12 -59.99
CA ASP A 529 -13.46 13.50 -59.45
C ASP A 529 -14.62 13.25 -60.45
N PRO A 530 -15.86 13.18 -59.92
CA PRO A 530 -16.85 14.14 -60.40
C PRO A 530 -17.59 14.90 -59.29
N VAL A 531 -17.61 16.23 -59.41
CA VAL A 531 -18.32 17.17 -58.54
C VAL A 531 -19.85 17.07 -58.69
N ALA A 532 -20.60 17.08 -57.57
CA ALA A 532 -22.06 17.29 -57.57
C ALA A 532 -22.54 18.10 -56.34
N CYS A 533 -23.37 19.11 -56.62
CA CYS A 533 -23.79 20.22 -55.75
C CYS A 533 -24.35 19.91 -54.34
N ILE A 534 -24.05 20.81 -53.40
CA ILE A 534 -24.79 21.03 -52.13
C ILE A 534 -26.04 21.89 -52.38
N PRO A 535 -27.17 21.60 -51.72
CA PRO A 535 -28.22 22.59 -51.44
C PRO A 535 -28.36 22.91 -49.93
N GLU A 536 -28.56 24.18 -49.60
CA GLU A 536 -28.90 24.64 -48.24
C GLU A 536 -30.37 24.33 -47.87
N PRO A 537 -30.69 24.11 -46.58
CA PRO A 537 -32.05 24.28 -46.06
C PRO A 537 -32.24 25.67 -45.42
N ALA A 538 -33.26 26.40 -45.86
CA ALA A 538 -33.62 27.69 -45.29
C ALA A 538 -34.53 27.58 -44.04
N VAL A 539 -34.57 28.65 -43.25
CA VAL A 539 -35.36 28.83 -42.01
C VAL A 539 -36.85 29.03 -42.29
N VAL A 540 -37.74 28.56 -41.39
CA VAL A 540 -38.89 29.31 -40.81
C VAL A 540 -39.68 28.47 -39.77
N GLU A 541 -40.28 29.17 -38.81
CA GLU A 541 -40.92 28.67 -37.59
C GLU A 541 -42.35 28.10 -37.78
N ALA A 542 -42.81 27.33 -36.78
CA ALA A 542 -44.19 27.38 -36.30
C ALA A 542 -44.24 27.04 -34.80
N ALA A 543 -45.02 27.81 -34.02
CA ALA A 543 -45.08 27.72 -32.55
C ALA A 543 -46.54 27.47 -32.05
N PRO A 544 -46.99 27.91 -30.85
CA PRO A 544 -46.97 27.08 -29.64
C PRO A 544 -48.34 26.96 -28.94
N GLN A 545 -48.47 26.10 -27.91
CA GLN A 545 -49.49 26.25 -26.86
C GLN A 545 -48.98 25.91 -25.44
N HIS A 546 -49.20 26.83 -24.50
CA HIS A 546 -49.02 26.69 -23.04
C HIS A 546 -50.38 26.79 -22.32
N PRO A 547 -50.50 26.19 -21.12
CA PRO A 547 -50.61 26.96 -19.85
C PRO A 547 -49.64 26.40 -18.75
N LYS A 548 -49.67 26.70 -17.43
CA LYS A 548 -49.83 27.88 -16.50
C LYS A 548 -49.78 27.27 -15.06
N HIS A 549 -49.43 27.88 -13.92
CA HIS A 549 -48.87 29.17 -13.42
C HIS A 549 -48.51 28.91 -11.92
N ALA A 550 -47.65 29.65 -11.20
CA ALA A 550 -46.62 30.65 -11.53
C ALA A 550 -45.37 30.33 -10.64
N GLU A 551 -44.67 31.09 -9.80
CA GLU A 551 -44.59 32.50 -9.30
C GLU A 551 -43.07 32.77 -9.06
N THR A 552 -42.44 33.83 -9.58
CA THR A 552 -42.20 35.17 -8.96
C THR A 552 -41.67 35.16 -7.51
N VAL A 553 -40.60 35.89 -7.14
CA VAL A 553 -40.18 37.27 -7.53
C VAL A 553 -38.68 37.34 -7.94
N ALA A 554 -38.22 38.46 -8.53
CA ALA A 554 -36.94 38.64 -9.24
C ALA A 554 -35.98 39.72 -8.66
N GLU A 555 -34.85 39.95 -9.36
CA GLU A 555 -33.82 40.99 -9.13
C GLU A 555 -34.32 42.45 -9.33
N GLU A 556 -33.53 43.44 -8.88
CA GLU A 556 -33.14 44.57 -9.76
C GLU A 556 -31.85 45.32 -9.30
N GLN A 557 -31.38 46.32 -10.06
CA GLN A 557 -30.00 46.85 -10.02
C GLN A 557 -29.82 48.32 -9.55
N LYS A 558 -28.55 48.64 -9.21
CA LYS A 558 -27.76 49.87 -9.56
C LYS A 558 -27.80 51.17 -8.71
N THR A 559 -26.57 51.72 -8.57
CA THR A 559 -26.18 53.14 -8.31
C THR A 559 -26.48 53.70 -6.90
N ARG A 560 -25.76 54.71 -6.35
CA ARG A 560 -24.96 55.79 -6.98
C ARG A 560 -24.01 56.53 -5.97
N GLU A 561 -22.85 57.05 -6.43
CA GLU A 561 -22.06 58.23 -5.90
C GLU A 561 -21.59 58.24 -4.40
N ALA A 562 -20.50 58.90 -3.94
CA ALA A 562 -19.30 59.54 -4.57
C ALA A 562 -18.22 59.93 -3.50
N THR A 563 -17.12 60.56 -3.96
CA THR A 563 -16.07 61.37 -3.26
C THR A 563 -14.72 60.74 -2.87
N ALA A 564 -13.65 61.37 -3.39
CA ALA A 564 -12.23 61.37 -2.95
C ALA A 564 -11.85 62.87 -2.65
N PRO A 565 -10.60 63.40 -2.54
CA PRO A 565 -9.25 62.99 -3.03
C PRO A 565 -8.33 62.45 -1.88
N VAL A 566 -6.98 62.59 -1.73
CA VAL A 566 -5.91 63.48 -2.26
C VAL A 566 -4.51 62.81 -2.30
N ASP A 567 -3.70 63.27 -3.24
CA ASP A 567 -2.25 63.17 -3.53
C ASP A 567 -1.23 62.64 -2.49
N ALA A 568 -0.53 61.55 -2.87
CA ALA A 568 0.90 61.50 -3.29
C ALA A 568 2.05 62.05 -2.37
N PRO A 569 3.34 61.97 -2.76
CA PRO A 569 4.18 60.78 -2.51
C PRO A 569 5.54 61.07 -1.84
N LEU A 570 6.23 60.04 -1.30
CA LEU A 570 7.62 60.10 -0.83
C LEU A 570 8.41 58.80 -1.08
N ASP A 571 9.73 58.89 -0.97
CA ASP A 571 10.73 58.05 -1.66
C ASP A 571 11.82 57.54 -0.69
N ILE A 572 12.31 56.29 -0.86
CA ILE A 572 13.63 55.76 -0.39
C ILE A 572 13.83 55.65 1.17
N PRO A 573 14.77 54.85 1.76
CA PRO A 573 15.69 53.81 1.23
C PRO A 573 15.49 52.39 1.82
N ALA A 574 16.31 51.43 1.39
CA ALA A 574 16.56 50.14 2.06
C ALA A 574 17.69 50.24 3.14
N PRO A 575 17.75 49.32 4.13
CA PRO A 575 18.85 49.23 5.09
C PRO A 575 20.02 48.35 4.58
N THR A 576 21.23 48.64 5.06
CA THR A 576 22.48 47.93 4.73
C THR A 576 22.87 46.83 5.72
N VAL A 577 23.79 45.95 5.30
CA VAL A 577 24.43 44.89 6.09
C VAL A 577 25.36 45.46 7.17
N GLU A 578 25.47 44.79 8.31
CA GLU A 578 26.64 44.84 9.19
C GLU A 578 26.94 43.44 9.77
N ALA A 579 28.22 43.11 9.98
CA ALA A 579 28.68 41.78 10.42
C ALA A 579 30.09 41.83 11.01
N THR A 580 30.44 40.92 11.94
CA THR A 580 31.80 40.42 12.37
C THR A 580 31.74 39.89 13.81
N PRO A 581 32.76 39.15 14.31
CA PRO A 581 33.72 38.26 13.63
C PRO A 581 33.19 36.79 13.75
N GLU A 582 33.90 35.65 13.80
CA GLU A 582 35.29 35.14 13.64
C GLU A 582 35.12 33.64 13.21
N ASN A 583 36.09 32.77 12.93
CA ASN A 583 37.56 32.75 13.00
C ASN A 583 38.10 31.89 11.81
N ALA A 584 39.41 31.88 11.54
CA ALA A 584 39.94 31.40 10.25
C ALA A 584 41.13 30.42 10.32
N GLU A 585 41.09 29.40 9.45
CA GLU A 585 42.20 28.70 8.76
C GLU A 585 41.54 27.94 7.58
N GLY A 586 41.98 27.94 6.31
CA GLY A 586 43.32 27.92 5.72
C GLY A 586 43.57 26.49 5.20
N ARG A 587 43.74 26.16 3.90
CA ARG A 587 44.27 26.82 2.68
C ARG A 587 43.49 26.30 1.43
N LYS A 588 43.33 27.00 0.28
CA LYS A 588 44.32 27.35 -0.79
C LYS A 588 45.01 26.14 -1.45
N ASP A 589 45.29 26.06 -2.76
CA ASP A 589 45.09 26.89 -3.99
C ASP A 589 45.23 25.93 -5.22
N SER A 590 44.81 26.19 -6.47
CA SER A 590 43.68 26.94 -7.08
C SER A 590 43.71 26.77 -8.64
N VAL A 591 42.57 27.01 -9.34
CA VAL A 591 42.43 27.19 -10.84
C VAL A 591 42.65 25.93 -11.72
N GLY A 592 41.95 25.69 -12.86
CA GLY A 592 40.80 26.36 -13.52
C GLY A 592 40.85 26.26 -15.09
N SER A 593 39.76 26.61 -15.80
CA SER A 593 39.65 26.81 -17.29
C SER A 593 39.94 25.61 -18.24
N GLU A 594 39.41 25.44 -19.47
CA GLU A 594 38.36 26.14 -20.26
C GLU A 594 37.78 25.25 -21.41
N SER A 595 36.73 25.76 -22.06
CA SER A 595 35.93 25.35 -23.24
C SER A 595 36.42 24.38 -24.37
N ALA A 596 35.54 23.42 -24.72
CA ALA A 596 34.86 23.21 -26.02
C ALA A 596 35.48 22.57 -27.32
N SER A 597 34.55 21.98 -28.11
CA SER A 597 34.50 21.76 -29.60
C SER A 597 35.14 20.54 -30.33
N ASP A 598 34.29 19.52 -30.59
CA ASP A 598 33.73 19.09 -31.92
C ASP A 598 34.55 18.38 -33.06
N ALA A 599 33.80 17.55 -33.82
CA ALA A 599 33.92 17.14 -35.24
C ALA A 599 34.93 16.07 -35.79
N SER A 600 34.40 14.85 -36.00
CA SER A 600 34.23 14.17 -37.33
C SER A 600 35.35 13.42 -38.13
N VAL A 601 35.07 12.11 -38.38
CA VAL A 601 34.93 11.44 -39.72
C VAL A 601 36.08 10.67 -40.43
N ARG A 602 35.69 9.48 -40.98
CA ARG A 602 36.10 8.70 -42.20
C ARG A 602 36.87 7.35 -42.09
N THR A 603 36.40 6.41 -42.93
CA THR A 603 36.96 5.07 -43.28
C THR A 603 37.52 5.06 -44.73
N PRO A 604 38.18 3.98 -45.20
CA PRO A 604 37.53 2.87 -45.93
C PRO A 604 38.08 1.46 -45.48
N GLU A 605 38.14 0.31 -46.18
CA GLU A 605 37.96 -0.13 -47.60
C GLU A 605 37.50 -1.62 -47.72
N GLN A 606 38.21 -2.52 -48.46
CA GLN A 606 37.83 -3.90 -48.86
C GLN A 606 39.05 -4.89 -48.71
N GLU A 607 39.09 -6.22 -48.98
CA GLU A 607 38.60 -7.00 -50.14
C GLU A 607 38.69 -8.57 -49.99
N ILE A 608 37.60 -9.28 -50.37
CA ILE A 608 37.40 -10.62 -51.03
C ILE A 608 38.41 -11.81 -50.88
N ALA A 609 37.92 -13.04 -50.54
CA ALA A 609 38.12 -14.33 -51.27
C ALA A 609 37.52 -15.61 -50.57
N GLU A 610 37.13 -16.63 -51.37
CA GLU A 610 36.59 -17.96 -50.96
C GLU A 610 37.47 -19.14 -51.50
N PRO A 611 37.03 -20.43 -51.60
CA PRO A 611 36.39 -21.35 -50.62
C PRO A 611 37.15 -22.72 -50.49
N GLY A 612 36.66 -23.64 -49.64
CA GLY A 612 37.04 -25.06 -49.66
C GLY A 612 36.08 -25.99 -48.88
N THR A 613 35.72 -27.15 -49.43
CA THR A 613 34.78 -28.14 -48.87
C THR A 613 35.47 -29.43 -48.39
N VAL A 614 34.81 -30.26 -47.56
CA VAL A 614 34.63 -31.74 -47.69
C VAL A 614 34.08 -32.45 -46.41
N GLU A 615 33.14 -33.38 -46.66
CA GLU A 615 32.60 -34.56 -45.93
C GLU A 615 32.99 -34.95 -44.46
N ALA A 616 31.98 -34.91 -43.56
CA ALA A 616 31.18 -36.04 -43.01
C ALA A 616 31.72 -37.26 -42.17
N VAL A 617 30.83 -37.76 -41.28
CA VAL A 617 30.59 -39.17 -40.80
C VAL A 617 31.19 -39.73 -39.46
N LYS A 618 30.28 -40.41 -38.70
CA LYS A 618 30.40 -41.34 -37.52
C LYS A 618 30.83 -40.73 -36.16
N VAL A 619 30.22 -41.00 -34.98
CA VAL A 619 29.39 -42.09 -34.37
C VAL A 619 30.17 -43.08 -33.48
N GLY A 620 29.70 -43.18 -32.23
CA GLY A 620 29.95 -44.21 -31.20
C GLY A 620 29.16 -43.80 -29.94
N ASP A 621 28.09 -44.43 -29.44
CA ASP A 621 27.58 -45.83 -29.42
C ASP A 621 28.00 -46.62 -28.17
N THR A 622 27.06 -46.75 -27.23
CA THR A 622 27.02 -47.76 -26.15
C THR A 622 25.57 -48.10 -25.83
N THR A 623 25.27 -49.39 -25.76
CA THR A 623 23.94 -49.99 -25.51
C THR A 623 23.67 -50.10 -23.98
N ASP A 624 22.58 -50.65 -23.44
CA ASP A 624 21.61 -51.62 -23.98
C ASP A 624 20.24 -51.63 -23.26
N GLU A 625 19.22 -52.14 -23.97
CA GLU A 625 17.92 -52.71 -23.54
C GLU A 625 17.04 -52.00 -22.46
N GLN A 626 15.70 -52.18 -22.41
CA GLN A 626 14.84 -53.18 -23.06
C GLN A 626 13.46 -52.61 -23.47
N LYS A 627 12.71 -53.36 -24.27
CA LYS A 627 11.45 -52.94 -24.93
C LYS A 627 10.22 -53.09 -24.02
N ASN A 628 9.23 -52.21 -24.19
CA ASN A 628 7.93 -52.67 -24.70
C ASN A 628 7.22 -51.59 -25.52
N THR A 629 6.33 -51.99 -26.42
CA THR A 629 5.53 -51.10 -27.27
C THR A 629 4.07 -51.52 -27.24
N ASP A 630 3.16 -50.55 -27.11
CA ASP A 630 1.82 -50.65 -27.70
C ASP A 630 1.31 -49.26 -28.05
N SER A 631 0.56 -49.17 -29.15
CA SER A 631 0.03 -47.92 -29.70
C SER A 631 -1.48 -47.95 -29.72
N LEU A 632 -2.14 -46.89 -29.27
CA LEU A 632 -3.58 -46.67 -29.47
C LEU A 632 -3.85 -45.25 -29.93
N GLU A 633 -4.31 -45.14 -31.17
CA GLU A 633 -4.92 -43.94 -31.74
C GLU A 633 -6.36 -43.80 -31.20
N VAL A 634 -6.88 -42.56 -31.13
CA VAL A 634 -8.28 -42.30 -30.78
C VAL A 634 -8.87 -41.35 -31.82
N GLU A 635 -9.85 -41.84 -32.59
CA GLU A 635 -10.57 -41.04 -33.59
C GLU A 635 -11.56 -40.05 -32.96
N VAL A 636 -11.77 -38.92 -33.63
CA VAL A 636 -12.82 -37.96 -33.32
C VAL A 636 -14.11 -38.34 -34.05
N SER A 637 -15.22 -38.49 -33.33
CA SER A 637 -16.56 -38.66 -33.92
C SER A 637 -17.57 -37.65 -33.34
N LYS A 638 -18.72 -37.47 -34.01
CA LYS A 638 -19.61 -36.31 -33.86
C LYS A 638 -20.91 -36.61 -33.09
N THR A 639 -21.54 -35.55 -32.60
CA THR A 639 -22.84 -35.52 -31.90
C THR A 639 -24.03 -36.00 -32.75
N PRO A 640 -25.15 -36.34 -32.08
CA PRO A 640 -26.39 -35.60 -32.32
C PRO A 640 -27.07 -35.12 -31.02
N ASP A 641 -28.26 -34.51 -31.15
CA ASP A 641 -28.87 -33.55 -30.21
C ASP A 641 -30.28 -33.94 -29.69
N ILE A 642 -30.69 -33.40 -28.52
CA ILE A 642 -32.08 -33.08 -28.09
C ILE A 642 -33.04 -34.29 -27.80
N PRO A 643 -34.12 -34.23 -26.95
CA PRO A 643 -34.70 -33.15 -26.11
C PRO A 643 -34.89 -33.45 -24.59
N ASP A 644 -35.37 -32.45 -23.84
CA ASP A 644 -35.99 -32.58 -22.49
C ASP A 644 -37.31 -33.38 -22.46
N GLN A 645 -37.58 -34.09 -21.35
CA GLN A 645 -38.69 -33.81 -20.39
C GLN A 645 -39.04 -35.00 -19.45
N VAL A 646 -39.79 -34.66 -18.39
CA VAL A 646 -40.62 -35.51 -17.49
C VAL A 646 -39.96 -36.19 -16.27
N VAL A 647 -40.49 -35.80 -15.10
CA VAL A 647 -40.24 -36.28 -13.73
C VAL A 647 -41.00 -37.59 -13.46
N ILE A 648 -40.46 -38.54 -12.64
CA ILE A 648 -41.19 -39.25 -11.54
C ILE A 648 -40.32 -40.25 -10.74
N GLN A 649 -40.41 -40.12 -9.41
CA GLN A 649 -40.22 -41.07 -8.28
C GLN A 649 -39.01 -42.05 -8.13
N GLN A 650 -38.45 -41.97 -6.92
CA GLN A 650 -37.88 -42.99 -6.02
C GLN A 650 -37.97 -44.49 -6.41
N VAL A 651 -36.94 -45.27 -6.07
CA VAL A 651 -36.88 -46.13 -4.85
C VAL A 651 -35.51 -46.82 -4.68
N ASN A 652 -35.01 -46.84 -3.43
CA ASN A 652 -33.99 -47.69 -2.80
C ASN A 652 -33.00 -48.51 -3.66
N GLY A 653 -31.74 -48.04 -3.70
CA GLY A 653 -30.62 -48.61 -2.93
C GLY A 653 -30.21 -50.09 -3.08
N GLN A 654 -28.94 -50.29 -3.41
CA GLN A 654 -28.05 -51.16 -2.63
C GLN A 654 -26.64 -50.53 -2.54
#